data_AF-A0A836RFV7-F1
#
_entry.id   AF-A0A836RFV7-F1
#
_cell.length_a   1.000
_cell.length_b   1.000
_cell.length_c   1.000
_cell.angle_alpha   90.00
_cell.angle_beta   90.00
_cell.angle_gamma   90.00
#
_symmetry.space_group_name_H-M   'P 1'
#
loop_
_entity.id
_entity.type
_entity.pdbx_description
1 polymer ?
#
loop_
_entity_poly.entity_id
_entity_poly.type
_entity_poly.pdbx_seq_one_letter_code
_entity_poly.pdbx_strand_id
1 'polypeptide(L)'
;MLLTSWLRSFRQTLQTKRVVRRAKRRKRSLPRCVVEALEDRTLLSSLVIDTFTPGVGINLTNSDLDIDGDNVADFDTVVIDSVAFSGDGGLGVSITLSDLAFDSLTIDSLSITGTGGAGITITLDNVALDALIIENSSIDSTVGGGVDITLRDTQIADLTIFGTTISAGAGTGLDISLDSQARNSVLGKLDISQTTVDGVRISATGTTGSVSDASNDDPLRMTSAGHGLATDDPTGDRADPFVVITDVQGNLAANISDSITVIDDNTFDLDNTNGTLAGAYMGGGTWTLPSIIRDVSIRENTITGTGTTGGLGFVLVDSQMPQLVIEDNPSLRGISFDLTRSPIDGALIRDNADIQADLGHGIGLTLDRSSLTGFVIENNTISGNGSSGGGGVVIDATDSNLDIWIQDNTITDTIDDGIRIDTTVTDTFVADNGGPMQIDLSPLANEVQKIELVGDPTGGTFTLTFNGETTAALPHDALPFQIEAALEALSNIQPGDVRVTGGPLPSQLIFVEFRGNLGRQDVTELVPTSALTGGVFPEAQVTTVTEGNADQEATTGGIRGNMITNNDGAGVQINLTNNTALDLTLAANTISSNDAGGFAVMAADSTPTQSVTFDLVIGGSDPAMGNTFDGNGTTAAVAPAVAITMLDTALGAFNIQNNTI
;
A
#
# COMPACT_ATOMS: atom_id res chain seq x y z
N MET A 1 16.86 11.55 31.19
CA MET A 1 15.90 11.34 30.09
C MET A 1 15.94 9.93 29.51
N LEU A 2 16.92 9.08 29.88
CA LEU A 2 17.00 7.67 29.44
C LEU A 2 16.03 6.70 30.15
N LEU A 3 15.61 6.98 31.39
CA LEU A 3 14.72 6.08 32.14
C LEU A 3 13.26 6.10 31.65
N THR A 4 12.84 7.13 30.91
CA THR A 4 11.48 7.31 30.41
C THR A 4 11.22 6.61 29.08
N SER A 5 12.28 6.30 28.31
CA SER A 5 12.20 5.56 27.04
C SER A 5 12.07 4.05 27.28
N TRP A 6 12.94 3.49 28.12
CA TRP A 6 12.88 2.08 28.53
C TRP A 6 11.54 1.70 29.20
N LEU A 7 10.99 2.62 30.01
CA LEU A 7 9.68 2.41 30.65
C LEU A 7 8.49 2.52 29.67
N ARG A 8 8.67 3.11 28.48
CA ARG A 8 7.65 3.18 27.41
C ARG A 8 7.68 1.92 26.55
N SER A 9 8.85 1.51 26.09
CA SER A 9 9.05 0.24 25.35
C SER A 9 8.54 -0.95 26.17
N PHE A 10 8.98 -1.07 27.44
CA PHE A 10 8.52 -2.14 28.34
C PHE A 10 7.00 -2.09 28.65
N ARG A 11 6.35 -0.92 28.55
CA ARG A 11 4.89 -0.81 28.71
C ARG A 11 4.12 -1.23 27.47
N GLN A 12 4.66 -1.00 26.27
CA GLN A 12 4.09 -1.50 25.01
C GLN A 12 4.12 -3.03 24.96
N THR A 13 5.24 -3.66 25.33
CA THR A 13 5.38 -5.14 25.39
C THR A 13 4.47 -5.79 26.44
N LEU A 14 4.11 -5.07 27.51
CA LEU A 14 3.17 -5.57 28.53
C LEU A 14 1.70 -5.32 28.19
N GLN A 15 1.39 -4.34 27.34
CA GLN A 15 0.03 -4.08 26.87
C GLN A 15 -0.41 -5.08 25.81
N THR A 16 0.49 -5.50 24.90
CA THR A 16 0.24 -6.58 23.93
C THR A 16 -0.07 -7.91 24.62
N LYS A 17 0.67 -8.27 25.68
CA LYS A 17 0.40 -9.49 26.50
C LYS A 17 -0.95 -9.51 27.22
N ARG A 18 -1.64 -8.37 27.38
CA ARG A 18 -2.94 -8.30 28.08
C ARG A 18 -4.15 -8.42 27.15
N VAL A 19 -4.01 -8.12 25.87
CA VAL A 19 -5.12 -8.20 24.91
C VAL A 19 -5.38 -9.65 24.47
N VAL A 20 -4.35 -10.50 24.41
CA VAL A 20 -4.46 -11.89 23.92
C VAL A 20 -5.04 -12.88 24.94
N ARG A 21 -5.08 -12.55 26.25
CA ARG A 21 -5.50 -13.51 27.31
C ARG A 21 -6.99 -13.44 27.71
N ARG A 22 -7.91 -13.23 26.76
CA ARG A 22 -9.35 -13.23 27.09
C ARG A 22 -10.24 -14.08 26.19
N ALA A 23 -9.82 -15.26 25.75
CA ALA A 23 -10.76 -16.29 25.29
C ALA A 23 -10.22 -17.72 25.38
N LYS A 24 -10.51 -18.44 26.48
CA LYS A 24 -10.78 -19.90 26.45
C LYS A 24 -11.26 -20.38 27.82
N ARG A 25 -12.58 -20.39 28.01
CA ARG A 25 -13.23 -20.99 29.18
C ARG A 25 -13.39 -22.50 28.95
N ARG A 26 -12.45 -23.31 29.45
CA ARG A 26 -12.50 -24.78 29.39
C ARG A 26 -13.66 -25.36 30.22
N LYS A 27 -14.44 -26.27 29.63
CA LYS A 27 -15.29 -27.25 30.35
C LYS A 27 -14.40 -28.39 30.88
N ARG A 28 -14.78 -28.87 32.06
CA ARG A 28 -14.02 -29.75 32.97
C ARG A 28 -14.44 -31.21 32.83
N SER A 29 -13.49 -32.15 32.74
CA SER A 29 -13.63 -33.55 33.16
C SER A 29 -12.30 -34.08 33.75
N LEU A 30 -12.40 -35.06 34.65
CA LEU A 30 -11.49 -35.42 35.77
C LEU A 30 -10.38 -36.44 35.42
N PRO A 31 -9.39 -36.69 36.31
CA PRO A 31 -7.99 -36.90 35.95
C PRO A 31 -7.59 -38.38 35.80
N ARG A 32 -6.59 -38.62 34.95
CA ARG A 32 -5.77 -39.83 34.99
C ARG A 32 -4.31 -39.40 35.05
N CYS A 33 -3.62 -39.85 36.10
CA CYS A 33 -2.19 -39.66 36.30
C CYS A 33 -1.42 -40.22 35.09
N VAL A 34 -0.85 -39.31 34.31
CA VAL A 34 0.31 -39.56 33.45
C VAL A 34 1.39 -38.65 34.01
N VAL A 35 2.57 -39.21 34.19
CA VAL A 35 3.78 -38.50 34.57
C VAL A 35 4.00 -37.42 33.52
N GLU A 36 3.68 -36.15 33.83
CA GLU A 36 4.20 -35.02 33.06
C GLU A 36 5.70 -35.03 33.29
N ALA A 37 6.45 -35.30 32.22
CA ALA A 37 7.89 -35.09 32.23
C ALA A 37 8.12 -33.63 32.59
N LEU A 38 8.84 -33.40 33.68
CA LEU A 38 9.25 -32.08 34.16
C LEU A 38 10.27 -31.39 33.22
N GLU A 39 10.43 -31.87 31.99
CA GLU A 39 11.41 -31.39 31.01
C GLU A 39 10.82 -30.35 30.03
N ASP A 40 9.49 -30.22 29.93
CA ASP A 40 8.90 -29.38 28.87
C ASP A 40 8.76 -27.87 29.17
N ARG A 41 9.14 -27.35 30.34
CA ARG A 41 8.95 -25.90 30.63
C ARG A 41 9.91 -25.32 31.67
N THR A 42 11.14 -24.94 31.31
CA THR A 42 11.96 -23.87 31.95
C THR A 42 13.29 -23.75 31.18
N LEU A 43 13.47 -22.89 30.19
CA LEU A 43 13.71 -21.45 30.29
C LEU A 43 13.73 -20.96 28.83
N LEU A 44 12.73 -20.18 28.41
CA LEU A 44 12.77 -19.50 27.11
C LEU A 44 14.08 -18.70 27.04
N SER A 45 14.91 -19.04 26.06
CA SER A 45 16.33 -18.71 26.06
C SER A 45 16.61 -17.58 25.06
N SER A 46 17.50 -16.67 25.44
CA SER A 46 17.95 -15.59 24.56
C SER A 46 19.35 -15.92 24.08
N LEU A 47 19.57 -15.91 22.76
CA LEU A 47 20.90 -15.92 22.20
C LEU A 47 21.42 -14.49 22.20
N VAL A 48 22.33 -14.19 23.13
CA VAL A 48 22.97 -12.87 23.23
C VAL A 48 24.37 -12.94 22.65
N ILE A 49 24.66 -12.04 21.71
CA ILE A 49 25.96 -11.91 21.05
C ILE A 49 26.54 -10.55 21.44
N ASP A 50 27.51 -10.57 22.35
CA ASP A 50 28.16 -9.39 22.94
C ASP A 50 29.69 -9.38 22.73
N THR A 51 30.23 -10.43 22.09
CA THR A 51 31.67 -10.62 21.88
C THR A 51 31.95 -11.18 20.49
N PHE A 52 33.01 -10.70 19.82
CA PHE A 52 33.34 -11.10 18.45
C PHE A 52 34.86 -11.14 18.19
N THR A 53 35.26 -11.74 17.07
CA THR A 53 36.65 -11.74 16.56
C THR A 53 36.78 -10.78 15.36
N PRO A 54 37.64 -9.74 15.41
CA PRO A 54 37.87 -8.83 14.28
C PRO A 54 38.23 -9.52 12.97
N GLY A 55 37.66 -9.02 11.86
CA GLY A 55 37.89 -9.52 10.50
C GLY A 55 37.09 -10.76 10.08
N VAL A 56 36.30 -11.39 10.97
CA VAL A 56 35.48 -12.59 10.64
C VAL A 56 33.99 -12.25 10.46
N GLY A 57 33.49 -11.19 11.11
CA GLY A 57 32.08 -10.83 11.12
C GLY A 57 31.24 -11.68 12.09
N ILE A 58 29.91 -11.50 12.04
CA ILE A 58 28.92 -12.34 12.72
C ILE A 58 28.19 -13.13 11.62
N ASN A 59 28.06 -14.45 11.79
CA ASN A 59 27.29 -15.29 10.88
C ASN A 59 26.37 -16.18 11.70
N LEU A 60 25.05 -16.01 11.54
CA LEU A 60 24.02 -16.81 12.17
C LEU A 60 23.25 -17.60 11.12
N THR A 61 23.09 -18.88 11.40
CA THR A 61 22.41 -19.85 10.56
C THR A 61 21.43 -20.68 11.38
N ASN A 62 20.58 -21.49 10.74
CA ASN A 62 19.70 -22.42 11.45
C ASN A 62 20.43 -23.22 12.53
N SER A 63 21.66 -23.70 12.29
CA SER A 63 22.39 -24.51 13.28
C SER A 63 22.78 -23.76 14.56
N ASP A 64 22.67 -22.43 14.56
CA ASP A 64 22.92 -21.60 15.74
C ASP A 64 21.64 -21.37 16.57
N LEU A 65 20.46 -21.53 15.96
CA LEU A 65 19.16 -21.28 16.60
C LEU A 65 18.30 -22.55 16.77
N ASP A 66 18.59 -23.59 16.04
CA ASP A 66 17.98 -24.93 16.08
C ASP A 66 19.14 -25.93 16.11
N ILE A 67 19.64 -26.19 17.32
CA ILE A 67 20.85 -26.96 17.58
C ILE A 67 20.54 -28.47 17.46
N ASP A 68 19.31 -28.89 17.76
CA ASP A 68 18.90 -30.29 17.68
C ASP A 68 18.32 -30.69 16.31
N GLY A 69 18.04 -29.72 15.44
CA GLY A 69 17.65 -29.88 14.04
C GLY A 69 16.21 -30.35 13.88
N ASP A 70 15.32 -29.98 14.80
CA ASP A 70 13.92 -30.37 14.79
C ASP A 70 12.99 -29.34 14.13
N ASN A 71 13.57 -28.27 13.56
CA ASN A 71 12.91 -27.10 12.98
C ASN A 71 12.09 -26.28 13.99
N VAL A 72 12.44 -26.38 15.28
CA VAL A 72 11.94 -25.50 16.33
C VAL A 72 13.13 -24.69 16.86
N ALA A 73 12.93 -23.37 17.02
CA ALA A 73 13.98 -22.54 17.57
C ALA A 73 14.20 -22.88 19.06
N ASP A 74 15.45 -23.16 19.44
CA ASP A 74 15.89 -23.33 20.82
C ASP A 74 15.82 -22.02 21.63
N PHE A 75 15.86 -20.88 20.92
CA PHE A 75 15.86 -19.53 21.47
C PHE A 75 14.66 -18.73 20.95
N ASP A 76 13.91 -18.11 21.86
CA ASP A 76 12.82 -17.19 21.50
C ASP A 76 13.35 -15.87 20.95
N THR A 77 14.54 -15.46 21.40
CA THR A 77 15.06 -14.13 21.09
C THR A 77 16.53 -14.19 20.73
N VAL A 78 16.91 -13.38 19.75
CA VAL A 78 18.29 -13.16 19.35
C VAL A 78 18.61 -11.68 19.54
N VAL A 79 19.68 -11.40 20.27
CA VAL A 79 20.11 -10.02 20.56
C VAL A 79 21.60 -9.87 20.22
N ILE A 80 21.90 -8.97 19.29
CA ILE A 80 23.25 -8.47 19.05
C ILE A 80 23.34 -7.11 19.73
N ASP A 81 24.10 -7.01 20.81
CA ASP A 81 24.15 -5.80 21.67
C ASP A 81 25.59 -5.30 21.81
N SER A 82 25.78 -4.00 21.60
CA SER A 82 26.99 -3.27 21.97
C SER A 82 28.27 -3.81 21.31
N VAL A 83 28.14 -4.30 20.09
CA VAL A 83 29.24 -4.84 19.29
C VAL A 83 29.86 -3.73 18.43
N ALA A 84 31.19 -3.63 18.41
CA ALA A 84 31.90 -2.67 17.56
C ALA A 84 33.07 -3.32 16.84
N PHE A 85 33.08 -3.30 15.50
CA PHE A 85 34.16 -3.92 14.72
C PHE A 85 34.45 -3.26 13.38
N SER A 86 35.68 -3.48 12.90
CA SER A 86 35.99 -3.27 11.49
C SER A 86 35.98 -4.59 10.74
N GLY A 87 35.34 -4.59 9.56
CA GLY A 87 35.37 -5.72 8.65
C GLY A 87 36.77 -5.97 8.06
N ASP A 88 37.66 -4.97 8.00
CA ASP A 88 38.95 -5.03 7.28
C ASP A 88 38.82 -5.59 5.83
N GLY A 89 37.70 -5.29 5.16
CA GLY A 89 37.33 -5.86 3.85
C GLY A 89 36.68 -7.25 3.91
N GLY A 90 36.45 -7.80 5.10
CA GLY A 90 35.72 -9.04 5.38
C GLY A 90 34.20 -8.86 5.52
N LEU A 91 33.54 -9.85 6.14
CA LEU A 91 32.09 -9.91 6.34
C LEU A 91 31.63 -9.00 7.48
N GLY A 92 30.41 -8.45 7.32
CA GLY A 92 29.67 -7.75 8.37
C GLY A 92 28.87 -8.71 9.26
N VAL A 93 27.59 -8.40 9.50
CA VAL A 93 26.62 -9.31 10.11
C VAL A 93 25.86 -10.04 9.01
N SER A 94 25.82 -11.36 9.06
CA SER A 94 25.06 -12.21 8.16
C SER A 94 24.12 -13.09 8.97
N ILE A 95 22.83 -13.06 8.67
CA ILE A 95 21.82 -13.89 9.31
C ILE A 95 21.05 -14.59 8.19
N THR A 96 21.08 -15.92 8.16
CA THR A 96 20.39 -16.71 7.14
C THR A 96 19.61 -17.82 7.82
N LEU A 97 18.29 -17.65 7.89
CA LEU A 97 17.39 -18.54 8.62
C LEU A 97 16.29 -19.02 7.68
N SER A 98 15.91 -20.29 7.81
CA SER A 98 14.77 -20.86 7.11
C SER A 98 13.89 -21.72 8.00
N ASP A 99 12.59 -21.80 7.73
CA ASP A 99 11.67 -22.75 8.38
C ASP A 99 11.65 -22.68 9.92
N LEU A 100 11.79 -21.48 10.49
CA LEU A 100 11.82 -21.26 11.94
C LEU A 100 10.79 -20.22 12.39
N ALA A 101 10.32 -20.33 13.63
CA ALA A 101 9.55 -19.29 14.31
C ALA A 101 10.18 -18.97 15.67
N PHE A 102 10.31 -17.68 15.97
CA PHE A 102 10.78 -17.17 17.26
C PHE A 102 10.31 -15.72 17.48
N ASP A 103 10.30 -15.24 18.71
CA ASP A 103 9.72 -13.94 19.07
C ASP A 103 10.45 -12.77 18.39
N SER A 104 11.77 -12.64 18.55
CA SER A 104 12.44 -11.41 18.06
C SER A 104 13.91 -11.54 17.70
N LEU A 105 14.32 -10.77 16.70
CA LEU A 105 15.72 -10.49 16.35
C LEU A 105 16.00 -9.00 16.57
N THR A 106 16.90 -8.66 17.50
CA THR A 106 17.26 -7.27 17.82
C THR A 106 18.75 -7.04 17.62
N ILE A 107 19.08 -5.94 16.93
CA ILE A 107 20.42 -5.40 16.78
C ILE A 107 20.43 -4.01 17.41
N ASP A 108 21.11 -3.86 18.54
CA ASP A 108 21.19 -2.59 19.29
C ASP A 108 22.65 -2.15 19.42
N SER A 109 22.87 -0.85 19.19
CA SER A 109 24.15 -0.19 19.46
C SER A 109 25.34 -0.85 18.74
N LEU A 110 25.10 -1.36 17.53
CA LEU A 110 26.09 -1.98 16.68
C LEU A 110 26.90 -0.91 15.93
N SER A 111 28.23 -1.03 15.92
CA SER A 111 29.13 -0.16 15.15
C SER A 111 29.97 -0.99 14.18
N ILE A 112 29.74 -0.85 12.88
CA ILE A 112 30.48 -1.54 11.82
C ILE A 112 31.20 -0.52 10.94
N THR A 113 32.48 -0.78 10.63
CA THR A 113 33.23 0.01 9.63
C THR A 113 34.03 -0.87 8.67
N GLY A 114 34.16 -0.50 7.39
CA GLY A 114 35.18 -1.09 6.51
C GLY A 114 34.92 -2.52 6.07
N THR A 115 33.66 -2.91 5.86
CA THR A 115 33.29 -4.20 5.29
C THR A 115 33.55 -4.26 3.78
N GLY A 116 33.83 -5.47 3.27
CA GLY A 116 34.01 -5.73 1.83
C GLY A 116 32.71 -5.95 1.06
N GLY A 117 31.58 -6.05 1.76
CA GLY A 117 30.22 -6.16 1.23
C GLY A 117 29.24 -5.39 2.12
N ALA A 118 27.97 -5.82 2.15
CA ALA A 118 26.96 -5.23 3.02
C ALA A 118 27.40 -5.27 4.50
N GLY A 119 27.06 -4.22 5.25
CA GLY A 119 27.32 -4.15 6.68
C GLY A 119 26.46 -5.17 7.44
N ILE A 120 25.19 -5.27 7.08
CA ILE A 120 24.25 -6.26 7.61
C ILE A 120 23.52 -6.92 6.44
N THR A 121 23.43 -8.24 6.45
CA THR A 121 22.59 -9.02 5.53
C THR A 121 21.72 -9.96 6.34
N ILE A 122 20.40 -9.86 6.16
CA ILE A 122 19.41 -10.71 6.80
C ILE A 122 18.59 -11.38 5.70
N THR A 123 18.64 -12.70 5.62
CA THR A 123 17.87 -13.50 4.67
C THR A 123 17.00 -14.46 5.45
N LEU A 124 15.69 -14.25 5.39
CA LEU A 124 14.69 -15.05 6.07
C LEU A 124 13.80 -15.73 5.03
N ASP A 125 13.63 -17.04 5.17
CA ASP A 125 12.94 -17.88 4.20
C ASP A 125 11.96 -18.81 4.91
N ASN A 126 10.66 -18.59 4.76
CA ASN A 126 9.67 -19.32 5.55
C ASN A 126 9.89 -19.14 7.08
N VAL A 127 10.31 -17.94 7.53
CA VAL A 127 10.49 -17.60 8.95
C VAL A 127 9.34 -16.76 9.51
N ALA A 128 8.94 -16.94 10.77
CA ALA A 128 7.96 -16.09 11.46
C ALA A 128 8.59 -15.36 12.66
N LEU A 129 8.38 -14.04 12.75
CA LEU A 129 8.87 -13.17 13.84
C LEU A 129 7.78 -12.23 14.36
N ASP A 130 7.75 -11.99 15.67
CA ASP A 130 6.99 -10.85 16.21
C ASP A 130 7.72 -9.52 15.94
N ALA A 131 9.06 -9.52 15.99
CA ALA A 131 9.82 -8.29 15.77
C ALA A 131 11.22 -8.49 15.16
N LEU A 132 11.57 -7.63 14.20
CA LEU A 132 12.94 -7.40 13.75
C LEU A 132 13.30 -5.93 13.99
N ILE A 133 14.30 -5.68 14.84
CA ILE A 133 14.65 -4.33 15.28
C ILE A 133 16.13 -4.06 15.03
N ILE A 134 16.43 -2.95 14.36
CA ILE A 134 17.78 -2.39 14.28
C ILE A 134 17.74 -0.98 14.85
N GLU A 135 18.42 -0.77 15.98
CA GLU A 135 18.38 0.51 16.67
C GLU A 135 19.75 1.01 17.12
N ASN A 136 19.86 2.35 17.22
CA ASN A 136 21.01 3.08 17.76
C ASN A 136 22.36 2.68 17.14
N SER A 137 22.35 2.20 15.90
CA SER A 137 23.50 1.57 15.26
C SER A 137 24.18 2.50 14.25
N SER A 138 25.45 2.21 13.95
CA SER A 138 26.26 2.91 12.95
C SER A 138 26.86 1.88 12.02
N ILE A 139 26.33 1.80 10.80
CA ILE A 139 26.77 0.87 9.77
C ILE A 139 27.44 1.68 8.66
N ASP A 140 28.75 1.51 8.51
CA ASP A 140 29.55 2.17 7.47
C ASP A 140 30.30 1.14 6.63
N SER A 141 29.76 0.80 5.47
CA SER A 141 30.37 -0.14 4.54
C SER A 141 31.19 0.57 3.48
N THR A 142 32.38 0.06 3.16
CA THR A 142 33.31 0.75 2.25
C THR A 142 33.17 0.39 0.77
N VAL A 143 32.57 -0.76 0.46
CA VAL A 143 32.54 -1.33 -0.91
C VAL A 143 31.17 -1.91 -1.31
N GLY A 144 30.25 -2.15 -0.36
CA GLY A 144 28.91 -2.71 -0.63
C GLY A 144 27.78 -1.87 -0.04
N GLY A 145 26.57 -2.42 -0.03
CA GLY A 145 25.36 -1.80 0.55
C GLY A 145 25.48 -1.61 2.06
N GLY A 146 24.50 -0.97 2.69
CA GLY A 146 24.51 -0.78 4.14
C GLY A 146 23.88 -1.98 4.87
N VAL A 147 22.55 -2.08 4.76
CA VAL A 147 21.71 -3.10 5.39
C VAL A 147 20.79 -3.69 4.33
N ASP A 148 20.92 -4.99 4.09
CA ASP A 148 20.10 -5.74 3.14
C ASP A 148 19.21 -6.73 3.92
N ILE A 149 17.89 -6.63 3.76
CA ILE A 149 16.90 -7.52 4.39
C ILE A 149 16.08 -8.16 3.28
N THR A 150 16.12 -9.49 3.18
CA THR A 150 15.36 -10.28 2.21
C THR A 150 14.43 -11.22 2.95
N LEU A 151 13.12 -11.07 2.69
CA LEU A 151 12.03 -11.81 3.32
C LEU A 151 11.32 -12.62 2.24
N ARG A 152 11.58 -13.93 2.21
CA ARG A 152 10.91 -14.87 1.30
C ARG A 152 9.93 -15.72 2.07
N ASP A 153 8.69 -15.80 1.58
CA ASP A 153 7.57 -16.48 2.26
C ASP A 153 7.53 -16.19 3.77
N THR A 154 7.88 -14.98 4.22
CA THR A 154 8.22 -14.66 5.61
C THR A 154 7.19 -13.74 6.26
N GLN A 155 6.83 -13.99 7.52
CA GLN A 155 5.91 -13.15 8.28
C GLN A 155 6.64 -12.44 9.43
N ILE A 156 6.64 -11.11 9.42
CA ILE A 156 7.17 -10.28 10.50
C ILE A 156 6.08 -9.33 10.95
N ALA A 157 5.75 -9.31 12.25
CA ALA A 157 4.73 -8.39 12.74
C ALA A 157 5.22 -6.92 12.81
N ASP A 158 6.48 -6.68 13.21
CA ASP A 158 7.08 -5.33 13.26
C ASP A 158 8.55 -5.34 12.79
N LEU A 159 8.86 -4.55 11.75
CA LEU A 159 10.23 -4.19 11.37
C LEU A 159 10.47 -2.72 11.73
N THR A 160 11.42 -2.47 12.62
CA THR A 160 11.77 -1.12 13.06
C THR A 160 13.26 -0.83 12.83
N ILE A 161 13.55 0.27 12.13
CA ILE A 161 14.88 0.87 11.99
C ILE A 161 14.84 2.24 12.69
N PHE A 162 15.55 2.38 13.80
CA PHE A 162 15.45 3.57 14.65
C PHE A 162 16.80 4.15 15.04
N GLY A 163 16.96 5.48 14.97
CA GLY A 163 18.13 6.16 15.51
C GLY A 163 19.46 5.70 14.90
N THR A 164 19.43 5.17 13.68
CA THR A 164 20.56 4.46 13.07
C THR A 164 21.21 5.32 11.98
N THR A 165 22.52 5.17 11.77
CA THR A 165 23.23 5.77 10.64
C THR A 165 23.72 4.66 9.73
N ILE A 166 23.36 4.74 8.45
CA ILE A 166 23.69 3.72 7.44
C ILE A 166 24.32 4.42 6.24
N SER A 167 25.63 4.22 6.06
CA SER A 167 26.36 4.66 4.87
C SER A 167 26.80 3.45 4.06
N ALA A 168 26.63 3.55 2.73
CA ALA A 168 27.08 2.57 1.77
C ALA A 168 28.17 3.16 0.88
N GLY A 169 29.26 2.42 0.69
CA GLY A 169 30.31 2.79 -0.27
C GLY A 169 29.91 2.53 -1.73
N ALA A 170 28.93 1.65 -1.95
CA ALA A 170 28.28 1.39 -3.24
C ALA A 170 26.90 0.74 -3.03
N GLY A 171 25.90 1.06 -3.86
CA GLY A 171 24.55 0.49 -3.74
C GLY A 171 23.66 1.24 -2.74
N THR A 172 22.53 0.63 -2.38
CA THR A 172 21.55 1.23 -1.45
C THR A 172 22.04 1.14 0.00
N GLY A 173 21.82 2.18 0.79
CA GLY A 173 22.06 2.19 2.23
C GLY A 173 21.18 1.15 2.93
N LEU A 174 19.86 1.21 2.74
CA LEU A 174 18.91 0.24 3.28
C LEU A 174 18.08 -0.38 2.15
N ASP A 175 18.17 -1.68 1.96
CA ASP A 175 17.35 -2.44 1.00
C ASP A 175 16.49 -3.46 1.76
N ILE A 176 15.17 -3.33 1.65
CA ILE A 176 14.19 -4.24 2.24
C ILE A 176 13.39 -4.86 1.10
N SER A 177 13.50 -6.17 0.93
CA SER A 177 12.83 -6.91 -0.13
C SER A 177 11.92 -8.00 0.42
N LEU A 178 10.66 -7.99 0.00
CA LEU A 178 9.68 -9.05 0.25
C LEU A 178 9.41 -9.82 -1.05
N ASP A 179 9.40 -11.14 -0.96
CA ASP A 179 9.16 -12.04 -2.09
C ASP A 179 8.19 -13.15 -1.66
N SER A 180 7.00 -13.17 -2.26
CA SER A 180 6.00 -14.23 -2.03
C SER A 180 6.12 -15.25 -3.14
N GLN A 181 6.43 -16.50 -2.80
CA GLN A 181 6.66 -17.57 -3.76
C GLN A 181 5.64 -18.69 -3.58
N ALA A 182 5.65 -19.33 -2.41
CA ALA A 182 4.69 -20.38 -2.06
C ALA A 182 3.65 -19.89 -1.04
N ARG A 183 3.99 -18.85 -0.25
CA ARG A 183 3.15 -18.21 0.76
C ARG A 183 3.27 -16.69 0.68
N ASN A 184 2.36 -15.98 1.33
CA ASN A 184 2.50 -14.53 1.43
C ASN A 184 3.71 -14.19 2.32
N SER A 185 4.60 -13.35 1.79
CA SER A 185 5.52 -12.55 2.60
C SER A 185 4.78 -11.34 3.14
N VAL A 186 4.74 -11.22 4.46
CA VAL A 186 3.98 -10.20 5.18
C VAL A 186 4.88 -9.46 6.14
N LEU A 187 4.92 -8.14 5.97
CA LEU A 187 5.43 -7.21 6.96
C LEU A 187 4.25 -6.44 7.55
N GLY A 188 3.91 -6.72 8.81
CA GLY A 188 2.75 -6.15 9.50
C GLY A 188 2.90 -4.68 9.87
N LYS A 189 4.14 -4.20 10.02
CA LYS A 189 4.50 -2.80 10.25
C LYS A 189 5.93 -2.55 9.79
N LEU A 190 6.16 -1.44 9.11
CA LEU A 190 7.50 -0.94 8.80
C LEU A 190 7.67 0.47 9.38
N ASP A 191 8.59 0.63 10.34
CA ASP A 191 8.93 1.94 10.91
C ASP A 191 10.39 2.26 10.62
N ILE A 192 10.63 3.32 9.85
CA ILE A 192 11.96 3.91 9.67
C ILE A 192 11.90 5.31 10.25
N SER A 193 12.62 5.53 11.35
CA SER A 193 12.60 6.83 12.01
C SER A 193 13.89 7.27 12.66
N GLN A 194 14.10 8.59 12.71
CA GLN A 194 15.29 9.23 13.30
C GLN A 194 16.61 8.68 12.72
N THR A 195 16.59 8.24 11.47
CA THR A 195 17.69 7.51 10.84
C THR A 195 18.30 8.36 9.72
N THR A 196 19.63 8.26 9.57
CA THR A 196 20.36 8.81 8.41
C THR A 196 20.77 7.67 7.51
N VAL A 197 20.34 7.66 6.25
CA VAL A 197 20.58 6.55 5.32
C VAL A 197 21.03 7.07 3.96
N ASP A 198 22.04 6.44 3.36
CA ASP A 198 22.40 6.68 1.96
C ASP A 198 21.54 5.89 0.98
N GLY A 199 20.28 6.30 0.84
CA GLY A 199 19.28 5.66 -0.03
C GLY A 199 18.55 4.51 0.67
N VAL A 200 17.24 4.45 0.44
CA VAL A 200 16.32 3.44 0.96
C VAL A 200 15.55 2.87 -0.22
N ARG A 201 15.58 1.55 -0.36
CA ARG A 201 14.77 0.79 -1.31
C ARG A 201 13.89 -0.17 -0.53
N ILE A 202 12.60 -0.11 -0.82
CA ILE A 202 11.60 -1.05 -0.30
C ILE A 202 10.96 -1.71 -1.52
N SER A 203 11.16 -3.02 -1.68
CA SER A 203 10.56 -3.77 -2.76
C SER A 203 9.68 -4.91 -2.28
N ALA A 204 8.60 -5.17 -3.00
CA ALA A 204 7.71 -6.29 -2.77
C ALA A 204 7.34 -6.93 -4.10
N THR A 205 7.48 -8.24 -4.21
CA THR A 205 7.07 -9.01 -5.40
C THR A 205 6.12 -10.12 -4.99
N GLY A 206 4.93 -10.13 -5.59
CA GLY A 206 3.98 -11.22 -5.49
C GLY A 206 4.20 -12.26 -6.58
N THR A 207 3.62 -13.44 -6.39
CA THR A 207 3.57 -14.50 -7.42
C THR A 207 2.18 -14.58 -8.01
N THR A 208 2.09 -14.78 -9.32
CA THR A 208 0.79 -14.91 -10.02
C THR A 208 0.73 -16.22 -10.79
N GLY A 209 -0.48 -16.73 -11.01
CA GLY A 209 -0.72 -17.85 -11.92
C GLY A 209 -2.10 -17.81 -12.57
N SER A 210 -2.24 -18.51 -13.69
CA SER A 210 -3.50 -18.54 -14.44
C SER A 210 -4.49 -19.52 -13.81
N VAL A 211 -5.76 -19.14 -13.77
CA VAL A 211 -6.87 -20.05 -13.48
C VAL A 211 -7.27 -20.75 -14.79
N SER A 212 -7.62 -22.03 -14.68
CA SER A 212 -8.06 -22.84 -15.82
C SER A 212 -9.45 -23.44 -15.64
N ASP A 213 -9.95 -23.53 -14.40
CA ASP A 213 -11.32 -23.88 -14.06
C ASP A 213 -11.66 -23.37 -12.65
N ALA A 214 -12.95 -23.15 -12.39
CA ALA A 214 -13.50 -22.80 -11.08
C ALA A 214 -14.79 -23.58 -10.84
N SER A 215 -14.80 -24.40 -9.78
CA SER A 215 -15.92 -25.30 -9.49
C SER A 215 -17.11 -24.56 -8.87
N ASN A 216 -18.25 -25.25 -8.79
CA ASN A 216 -19.42 -24.79 -8.05
C ASN A 216 -19.57 -25.55 -6.72
N ASP A 217 -18.43 -25.94 -6.12
CA ASP A 217 -18.38 -26.63 -4.84
C ASP A 217 -18.39 -25.63 -3.66
N ASP A 218 -18.47 -26.17 -2.45
CA ASP A 218 -18.36 -25.43 -1.19
C ASP A 218 -17.42 -26.21 -0.25
N PRO A 219 -16.18 -25.75 -0.02
CA PRO A 219 -15.58 -24.51 -0.57
C PRO A 219 -15.38 -24.55 -2.10
N LEU A 220 -15.34 -23.36 -2.73
CA LEU A 220 -15.11 -23.19 -4.17
C LEU A 220 -13.69 -23.66 -4.52
N ARG A 221 -13.56 -24.64 -5.43
CA ARG A 221 -12.27 -25.18 -5.86
C ARG A 221 -11.77 -24.51 -7.13
N MET A 222 -10.53 -24.02 -7.09
CA MET A 222 -9.80 -23.48 -8.22
C MET A 222 -8.91 -24.55 -8.86
N THR A 223 -8.84 -24.57 -10.19
CA THR A 223 -7.85 -25.38 -10.92
C THR A 223 -6.81 -24.47 -11.56
N SER A 224 -5.56 -24.63 -11.14
CA SER A 224 -4.41 -23.92 -11.70
C SER A 224 -3.22 -24.87 -11.73
N ALA A 225 -2.80 -25.28 -12.93
CA ALA A 225 -1.80 -26.33 -13.08
C ALA A 225 -0.42 -25.88 -12.57
N GLY A 226 0.18 -26.65 -11.66
CA GLY A 226 1.51 -26.40 -11.12
C GLY A 226 1.63 -25.07 -10.37
N HIS A 227 0.62 -24.71 -9.58
CA HIS A 227 0.52 -23.38 -8.96
C HIS A 227 1.63 -23.05 -7.95
N GLY A 228 2.29 -24.05 -7.36
CA GLY A 228 3.40 -23.84 -6.41
C GLY A 228 3.01 -23.31 -5.03
N LEU A 229 1.75 -22.88 -4.83
CA LEU A 229 1.17 -22.51 -3.54
C LEU A 229 1.32 -23.62 -2.50
N ALA A 230 1.53 -23.23 -1.24
CA ALA A 230 1.69 -24.14 -0.11
C ALA A 230 0.90 -23.64 1.12
N THR A 231 0.25 -24.56 1.85
CA THR A 231 -0.56 -24.26 3.04
C THR A 231 -0.03 -24.90 4.32
N ASP A 232 0.89 -25.84 4.20
CA ASP A 232 1.57 -26.50 5.33
C ASP A 232 2.50 -25.56 6.09
N ASP A 233 2.10 -25.04 7.23
CA ASP A 233 3.01 -24.28 8.08
C ASP A 233 3.77 -25.22 9.04
N PRO A 234 5.06 -25.54 8.80
CA PRO A 234 5.82 -26.36 9.73
C PRO A 234 6.06 -25.66 11.07
N THR A 235 5.96 -24.33 11.12
CA THR A 235 6.15 -23.54 12.34
C THR A 235 4.90 -23.50 13.21
N GLY A 236 3.71 -23.64 12.61
CA GLY A 236 2.41 -23.65 13.29
C GLY A 236 1.94 -22.30 13.84
N ASP A 237 2.68 -21.22 13.61
CA ASP A 237 2.44 -19.89 14.17
C ASP A 237 2.04 -18.84 13.11
N ARG A 238 1.87 -19.24 11.84
CA ARG A 238 1.52 -18.33 10.74
C ARG A 238 0.03 -18.28 10.46
N ALA A 239 -0.40 -17.16 9.89
CA ALA A 239 -1.71 -17.08 9.26
C ALA A 239 -1.75 -17.92 7.97
N ASP A 240 -2.92 -18.50 7.66
CA ASP A 240 -3.16 -19.23 6.42
C ASP A 240 -2.85 -18.31 5.21
N PRO A 241 -2.22 -18.85 4.15
CA PRO A 241 -1.95 -18.07 2.96
C PRO A 241 -3.26 -17.65 2.30
N PHE A 242 -3.25 -16.50 1.65
CA PHE A 242 -4.39 -15.99 0.91
C PHE A 242 -3.99 -15.51 -0.48
N VAL A 243 -4.94 -15.60 -1.40
CA VAL A 243 -4.77 -15.16 -2.78
C VAL A 243 -5.81 -14.11 -3.13
N VAL A 244 -5.49 -13.25 -4.08
CA VAL A 244 -6.42 -12.37 -4.78
C VAL A 244 -6.69 -12.96 -6.15
N ILE A 245 -7.94 -13.19 -6.48
CA ILE A 245 -8.35 -13.71 -7.79
C ILE A 245 -9.13 -12.64 -8.54
N THR A 246 -8.73 -12.41 -9.80
CA THR A 246 -9.37 -11.46 -10.71
C THR A 246 -9.63 -12.11 -12.06
N ASP A 247 -10.50 -11.49 -12.86
CA ASP A 247 -10.73 -11.80 -14.28
C ASP A 247 -11.31 -13.19 -14.61
N VAL A 248 -11.87 -13.89 -13.61
CA VAL A 248 -12.64 -15.13 -13.83
C VAL A 248 -13.98 -14.78 -14.47
N GLN A 249 -14.25 -15.34 -15.65
CA GLN A 249 -15.50 -15.13 -16.36
C GLN A 249 -16.50 -16.24 -16.05
N GLY A 250 -17.78 -15.89 -15.97
CA GLY A 250 -18.89 -16.81 -15.71
C GLY A 250 -19.04 -17.17 -14.24
N ASN A 251 -18.02 -17.77 -13.62
CA ASN A 251 -17.98 -18.04 -12.18
C ASN A 251 -17.47 -16.80 -11.43
N LEU A 252 -18.34 -15.79 -11.29
CA LEU A 252 -17.93 -14.48 -10.76
C LEU A 252 -17.61 -14.50 -9.26
N ALA A 253 -18.11 -15.49 -8.51
CA ALA A 253 -17.79 -15.63 -7.08
C ALA A 253 -16.30 -15.92 -6.84
N ALA A 254 -15.60 -16.47 -7.85
CA ALA A 254 -14.18 -16.69 -7.76
C ALA A 254 -13.36 -15.39 -7.77
N ASN A 255 -13.90 -14.26 -8.23
CA ASN A 255 -13.19 -12.97 -8.23
C ASN A 255 -13.21 -12.32 -6.84
N ILE A 256 -12.37 -12.82 -5.93
CA ILE A 256 -12.35 -12.44 -4.52
C ILE A 256 -10.93 -12.55 -3.95
N SER A 257 -10.71 -11.96 -2.77
CA SER A 257 -9.55 -12.27 -1.93
C SER A 257 -9.95 -13.26 -0.85
N ASP A 258 -9.30 -14.42 -0.78
CA ASP A 258 -9.67 -15.47 0.18
C ASP A 258 -8.44 -16.26 0.66
N SER A 259 -8.53 -16.80 1.87
CA SER A 259 -7.57 -17.81 2.34
C SER A 259 -7.75 -19.10 1.53
N ILE A 260 -6.68 -19.87 1.44
CA ILE A 260 -6.68 -21.08 0.63
C ILE A 260 -6.30 -22.32 1.42
N THR A 261 -6.85 -23.45 0.98
CA THR A 261 -6.35 -24.79 1.29
C THR A 261 -5.85 -25.47 0.03
N VAL A 262 -4.56 -25.81 -0.04
CA VAL A 262 -3.99 -26.53 -1.19
C VAL A 262 -4.41 -28.00 -1.13
N ILE A 263 -4.94 -28.51 -2.23
CA ILE A 263 -5.45 -29.89 -2.32
C ILE A 263 -4.42 -30.81 -2.98
N ASP A 264 -3.85 -30.37 -4.09
CA ASP A 264 -2.76 -31.01 -4.81
C ASP A 264 -2.00 -29.98 -5.67
N ASP A 265 -1.01 -30.41 -6.45
CA ASP A 265 -0.16 -29.54 -7.28
C ASP A 265 -0.94 -28.67 -8.30
N ASN A 266 -2.21 -28.97 -8.56
CA ASN A 266 -3.01 -28.31 -9.59
C ASN A 266 -4.32 -27.71 -9.08
N THR A 267 -4.65 -27.88 -7.79
CA THR A 267 -5.92 -27.44 -7.24
C THR A 267 -5.80 -26.95 -5.81
N PHE A 268 -6.55 -25.89 -5.51
CA PHE A 268 -6.69 -25.33 -4.17
C PHE A 268 -8.14 -24.87 -3.96
N ASP A 269 -8.60 -24.90 -2.72
CA ASP A 269 -9.91 -24.42 -2.30
C ASP A 269 -9.81 -22.99 -1.80
N LEU A 270 -10.85 -22.18 -2.06
CA LEU A 270 -11.08 -20.88 -1.44
C LEU A 270 -11.91 -21.10 -0.17
N ASP A 271 -11.28 -20.99 0.99
CA ASP A 271 -11.82 -21.55 2.24
C ASP A 271 -13.15 -20.93 2.68
N ASN A 272 -13.38 -19.66 2.33
CA ASN A 272 -14.55 -18.89 2.75
C ASN A 272 -15.48 -18.57 1.58
N THR A 273 -15.23 -19.13 0.39
CA THR A 273 -16.01 -18.83 -0.82
C THR A 273 -16.93 -19.98 -1.19
N ASN A 274 -18.23 -19.69 -1.23
CA ASN A 274 -19.25 -20.66 -1.64
C ASN A 274 -19.52 -20.58 -3.15
N GLY A 275 -19.11 -21.61 -3.90
CA GLY A 275 -19.29 -21.69 -5.35
C GLY A 275 -20.68 -22.13 -5.82
N THR A 276 -21.60 -22.55 -4.93
CA THR A 276 -22.83 -23.25 -5.34
C THR A 276 -23.81 -22.42 -6.19
N LEU A 277 -23.71 -21.09 -6.15
CA LEU A 277 -24.52 -20.16 -6.95
C LEU A 277 -23.68 -19.31 -7.91
N ALA A 278 -22.40 -19.64 -8.10
CA ALA A 278 -21.47 -18.75 -8.79
C ALA A 278 -21.59 -18.77 -10.32
N GLY A 279 -22.24 -19.78 -10.89
CA GLY A 279 -22.36 -19.95 -12.34
C GLY A 279 -21.26 -20.84 -12.92
N ALA A 280 -21.34 -21.17 -14.21
CA ALA A 280 -20.30 -21.99 -14.83
C ALA A 280 -19.08 -21.12 -15.16
N TYR A 281 -17.88 -21.63 -14.91
CA TYR A 281 -16.64 -21.02 -15.41
C TYR A 281 -16.66 -20.95 -16.94
N MET A 282 -16.35 -19.77 -17.49
CA MET A 282 -16.36 -19.49 -18.92
C MET A 282 -14.98 -19.19 -19.51
N GLY A 283 -13.96 -18.98 -18.67
CA GLY A 283 -12.60 -18.66 -19.09
C GLY A 283 -11.95 -17.57 -18.21
N GLY A 284 -10.68 -17.27 -18.53
CA GLY A 284 -9.93 -16.20 -17.86
C GLY A 284 -9.46 -16.56 -16.46
N GLY A 285 -9.15 -15.54 -15.67
CA GLY A 285 -8.76 -15.70 -14.28
C GLY A 285 -7.26 -15.70 -14.03
N THR A 286 -6.82 -14.86 -13.10
CA THR A 286 -5.48 -14.85 -12.54
C THR A 286 -5.61 -14.90 -11.02
N TRP A 287 -4.88 -15.80 -10.37
CA TRP A 287 -4.65 -15.71 -8.94
C TRP A 287 -3.33 -15.00 -8.70
N THR A 288 -3.29 -14.20 -7.64
CA THR A 288 -2.13 -13.47 -7.16
C THR A 288 -1.92 -13.80 -5.70
N LEU A 289 -0.71 -14.21 -5.35
CA LEU A 289 -0.21 -14.36 -4.00
C LEU A 289 0.62 -13.12 -3.67
N PRO A 290 0.02 -12.08 -3.06
CA PRO A 290 0.70 -10.81 -2.89
C PRO A 290 1.76 -10.85 -1.79
N SER A 291 2.84 -10.08 -2.00
CA SER A 291 3.67 -9.58 -0.90
C SER A 291 3.03 -8.35 -0.29
N ILE A 292 3.10 -8.21 1.03
CA ILE A 292 2.29 -7.25 1.78
C ILE A 292 3.15 -6.47 2.76
N ILE A 293 3.08 -5.14 2.68
CA ILE A 293 3.72 -4.25 3.64
C ILE A 293 2.65 -3.33 4.22
N ARG A 294 2.34 -3.47 5.50
CA ARG A 294 1.32 -2.68 6.19
C ARG A 294 1.94 -1.61 7.07
N ASP A 295 1.14 -0.61 7.41
CA ASP A 295 1.44 0.42 8.41
C ASP A 295 2.85 1.01 8.24
N VAL A 296 3.17 1.43 7.01
CA VAL A 296 4.49 1.96 6.68
C VAL A 296 4.59 3.39 7.20
N SER A 297 5.59 3.64 8.05
CA SER A 297 5.86 4.96 8.62
C SER A 297 7.32 5.33 8.40
N ILE A 298 7.55 6.42 7.66
CA ILE A 298 8.87 6.98 7.40
C ILE A 298 8.88 8.41 7.93
N ARG A 299 9.51 8.62 9.10
CA ARG A 299 9.47 9.92 9.78
C ARG A 299 10.79 10.39 10.37
N GLU A 300 11.00 11.70 10.38
CA GLU A 300 12.16 12.34 11.01
C GLU A 300 13.52 11.82 10.47
N ASN A 301 13.59 11.41 9.20
CA ASN A 301 14.80 10.85 8.59
C ASN A 301 15.57 11.84 7.73
N THR A 302 16.86 11.56 7.56
CA THR A 302 17.68 12.15 6.50
C THR A 302 18.06 11.06 5.51
N ILE A 303 17.43 11.05 4.33
CA ILE A 303 17.71 10.06 3.29
C ILE A 303 18.50 10.75 2.17
N THR A 304 19.78 10.40 2.07
CA THR A 304 20.66 10.87 0.99
C THR A 304 20.64 9.89 -0.19
N GLY A 305 21.53 10.11 -1.16
CA GLY A 305 21.77 9.15 -2.23
C GLY A 305 23.07 9.50 -2.94
N THR A 306 24.01 8.56 -2.97
CA THR A 306 25.21 8.66 -3.80
C THR A 306 25.06 7.75 -5.04
N GLY A 307 24.91 8.34 -6.23
CA GLY A 307 24.94 7.58 -7.50
C GLY A 307 23.60 7.00 -7.99
N THR A 308 23.59 5.72 -8.41
CA THR A 308 22.55 5.08 -9.24
C THR A 308 21.30 4.58 -8.49
N THR A 309 21.26 4.71 -7.17
CA THR A 309 20.15 4.33 -6.30
C THR A 309 19.60 5.60 -5.66
N GLY A 310 18.41 6.04 -6.11
CA GLY A 310 17.74 7.28 -5.68
C GLY A 310 17.22 7.21 -4.24
N GLY A 311 16.98 8.36 -3.60
CA GLY A 311 16.78 8.49 -2.16
C GLY A 311 15.77 7.53 -1.56
N LEU A 312 14.46 7.80 -1.62
CA LEU A 312 13.45 6.89 -1.07
C LEU A 312 12.65 6.23 -2.20
N GLY A 313 12.86 4.93 -2.42
CA GLY A 313 12.22 4.19 -3.51
C GLY A 313 11.35 3.03 -3.05
N PHE A 314 10.16 2.94 -3.63
CA PHE A 314 9.22 1.83 -3.51
C PHE A 314 9.06 1.13 -4.86
N VAL A 315 9.25 -0.18 -4.90
CA VAL A 315 9.05 -0.98 -6.12
C VAL A 315 8.16 -2.17 -5.80
N LEU A 316 6.90 -2.10 -6.26
CA LEU A 316 5.89 -3.10 -5.96
C LEU A 316 5.40 -3.75 -7.24
N VAL A 317 5.43 -5.08 -7.27
CA VAL A 317 4.89 -5.90 -8.34
C VAL A 317 3.93 -6.90 -7.73
N ASP A 318 2.67 -6.91 -8.17
CA ASP A 318 1.65 -7.83 -7.68
C ASP A 318 1.53 -7.85 -6.14
N SER A 319 1.63 -6.67 -5.52
CA SER A 319 1.82 -6.52 -4.07
C SER A 319 0.85 -5.49 -3.47
N GLN A 320 0.76 -5.46 -2.14
CA GLN A 320 -0.14 -4.57 -1.41
C GLN A 320 0.63 -3.72 -0.39
N MET A 321 0.38 -2.41 -0.39
CA MET A 321 0.90 -1.48 0.60
C MET A 321 -0.18 -0.54 1.14
N PRO A 322 -1.10 -1.03 2.00
CA PRO A 322 -2.07 -0.16 2.63
C PRO A 322 -1.41 0.71 3.70
N GLN A 323 -1.90 1.95 3.86
CA GLN A 323 -1.52 2.85 4.95
C GLN A 323 -0.02 3.20 4.95
N LEU A 324 0.39 3.98 3.95
CA LEU A 324 1.74 4.56 3.88
C LEU A 324 1.74 6.00 4.39
N VAL A 325 2.63 6.31 5.33
CA VAL A 325 2.85 7.67 5.82
C VAL A 325 4.33 8.05 5.71
N ILE A 326 4.62 9.13 4.99
CA ILE A 326 5.94 9.75 4.88
C ILE A 326 5.83 11.17 5.40
N GLU A 327 6.32 11.43 6.61
CA GLU A 327 6.09 12.71 7.27
C GLU A 327 7.27 13.25 8.07
N ASP A 328 7.32 14.57 8.26
CA ASP A 328 8.29 15.24 9.15
C ASP A 328 9.76 14.91 8.84
N ASN A 329 10.08 14.49 7.61
CA ASN A 329 11.46 14.19 7.24
C ASN A 329 12.19 15.51 6.92
N PRO A 330 13.29 15.85 7.63
CA PRO A 330 14.03 17.08 7.38
C PRO A 330 14.71 17.12 6.01
N SER A 331 15.06 15.97 5.44
CA SER A 331 15.66 15.90 4.10
C SER A 331 15.46 14.52 3.47
N LEU A 332 14.90 14.51 2.27
CA LEU A 332 14.73 13.33 1.44
C LEU A 332 15.31 13.61 0.05
N ARG A 333 16.08 12.68 -0.50
CA ARG A 333 16.55 12.78 -1.88
C ARG A 333 15.55 12.14 -2.85
N GLY A 334 14.43 12.82 -3.06
CA GLY A 334 13.34 12.33 -3.90
C GLY A 334 12.59 11.15 -3.29
N ILE A 335 11.38 10.95 -3.76
CA ILE A 335 10.51 9.81 -3.43
C ILE A 335 10.03 9.21 -4.74
N SER A 336 10.16 7.91 -4.92
CA SER A 336 9.72 7.23 -6.15
C SER A 336 8.88 6.01 -5.86
N PHE A 337 7.79 5.85 -6.59
CA PHE A 337 6.94 4.67 -6.63
C PHE A 337 6.98 4.06 -8.03
N ASP A 338 7.32 2.78 -8.13
CA ASP A 338 7.20 1.98 -9.35
C ASP A 338 6.25 0.82 -9.05
N LEU A 339 5.02 0.93 -9.54
CA LEU A 339 3.90 0.08 -9.14
C LEU A 339 3.34 -0.65 -10.35
N THR A 340 3.50 -1.98 -10.37
CA THR A 340 2.86 -2.86 -11.37
C THR A 340 1.83 -3.75 -10.68
N ARG A 341 0.54 -3.62 -11.04
CA ARG A 341 -0.58 -4.36 -10.43
C ARG A 341 -0.57 -4.30 -8.90
N SER A 342 -0.19 -3.15 -8.36
CA SER A 342 0.04 -2.93 -6.93
C SER A 342 -0.67 -1.66 -6.48
N PRO A 343 -2.01 -1.68 -6.33
CA PRO A 343 -2.77 -0.51 -5.93
C PRO A 343 -2.36 -0.03 -4.53
N ILE A 344 -2.44 1.28 -4.31
CA ILE A 344 -2.20 1.92 -3.01
C ILE A 344 -3.46 2.65 -2.57
N ASP A 345 -3.84 2.43 -1.32
CA ASP A 345 -4.99 3.05 -0.67
C ASP A 345 -4.58 3.84 0.56
N GLY A 346 -4.89 5.14 0.56
CA GLY A 346 -4.71 6.05 1.70
C GLY A 346 -3.26 6.41 2.01
N ALA A 347 -2.41 6.61 1.01
CA ALA A 347 -1.04 7.06 1.24
C ALA A 347 -0.97 8.57 1.50
N LEU A 348 -0.13 8.97 2.46
CA LEU A 348 0.04 10.35 2.91
C LEU A 348 1.52 10.74 2.90
N ILE A 349 1.85 11.75 2.11
CA ILE A 349 3.18 12.38 2.07
C ILE A 349 3.03 13.82 2.53
N ARG A 350 3.55 14.15 3.70
CA ARG A 350 3.33 15.48 4.28
C ARG A 350 4.44 16.05 5.12
N ASP A 351 4.45 17.37 5.29
CA ASP A 351 5.31 18.06 6.25
C ASP A 351 6.82 17.77 6.05
N ASN A 352 7.23 17.29 4.87
CA ASN A 352 8.63 17.00 4.56
C ASN A 352 9.33 18.30 4.14
N ALA A 353 10.37 18.66 4.88
CA ALA A 353 10.95 20.00 4.84
C ALA A 353 11.81 20.26 3.59
N ASP A 354 12.36 19.21 2.97
CA ASP A 354 13.14 19.31 1.73
C ASP A 354 13.18 17.96 1.01
N ILE A 355 12.42 17.84 -0.07
CA ILE A 355 12.45 16.73 -1.01
C ILE A 355 13.23 17.18 -2.25
N GLN A 356 14.47 16.70 -2.38
CA GLN A 356 15.39 17.15 -3.42
C GLN A 356 15.18 16.38 -4.73
N ALA A 357 14.84 17.11 -5.79
CA ALA A 357 14.65 16.63 -7.16
C ALA A 357 15.94 16.65 -7.99
N ASP A 358 17.12 16.51 -7.38
CA ASP A 358 18.43 16.69 -8.04
C ASP A 358 18.86 15.54 -8.97
N LEU A 359 18.44 14.32 -8.65
CA LEU A 359 18.85 13.07 -9.32
C LEU A 359 17.67 12.36 -10.02
N GLY A 360 16.48 12.94 -9.95
CA GLY A 360 15.22 12.39 -10.43
C GLY A 360 14.09 13.34 -10.09
N HIS A 361 12.86 12.84 -10.03
CA HIS A 361 11.72 13.64 -9.58
C HIS A 361 11.78 13.91 -8.08
N GLY A 362 11.15 14.99 -7.64
CA GLY A 362 10.89 15.21 -6.22
C GLY A 362 10.01 14.11 -5.66
N ILE A 363 8.82 13.94 -6.24
CA ILE A 363 7.93 12.81 -6.00
C ILE A 363 7.54 12.24 -7.37
N GLY A 364 7.99 11.02 -7.67
CA GLY A 364 7.68 10.32 -8.91
C GLY A 364 6.78 9.11 -8.67
N LEU A 365 5.73 8.95 -9.47
CA LEU A 365 4.82 7.82 -9.45
C LEU A 365 4.72 7.23 -10.86
N THR A 366 5.21 6.01 -11.02
CA THR A 366 5.08 5.22 -12.24
C THR A 366 4.10 4.08 -11.97
N LEU A 367 2.97 4.08 -12.68
CA LEU A 367 1.85 3.17 -12.42
C LEU A 367 1.53 2.35 -13.68
N ASP A 368 1.44 1.03 -13.53
CA ASP A 368 0.86 0.12 -14.52
C ASP A 368 -0.17 -0.77 -13.84
N ARG A 369 -1.46 -0.57 -14.16
CA ARG A 369 -2.59 -1.28 -13.52
C ARG A 369 -2.59 -1.16 -11.99
N SER A 370 -2.14 -0.03 -11.48
CA SER A 370 -1.94 0.25 -10.05
C SER A 370 -2.70 1.51 -9.67
N SER A 371 -4.02 1.38 -9.49
CA SER A 371 -4.86 2.52 -9.14
C SER A 371 -4.49 3.08 -7.76
N LEU A 372 -4.59 4.40 -7.62
CA LEU A 372 -4.38 5.13 -6.37
C LEU A 372 -5.73 5.62 -5.83
N THR A 373 -5.98 5.40 -4.55
CA THR A 373 -7.17 5.90 -3.84
C THR A 373 -6.76 6.66 -2.59
N GLY A 374 -7.36 7.82 -2.35
CA GLY A 374 -7.04 8.67 -1.20
C GLY A 374 -5.56 9.03 -1.06
N PHE A 375 -4.82 9.20 -2.17
CA PHE A 375 -3.40 9.54 -2.13
C PHE A 375 -3.23 11.04 -1.91
N VAL A 376 -2.54 11.44 -0.85
CA VAL A 376 -2.40 12.84 -0.46
C VAL A 376 -0.94 13.26 -0.42
N ILE A 377 -0.62 14.36 -1.11
CA ILE A 377 0.67 15.05 -1.06
C ILE A 377 0.40 16.46 -0.53
N GLU A 378 0.72 16.71 0.74
CA GLU A 378 0.39 17.98 1.39
C GLU A 378 1.55 18.66 2.13
N ASN A 379 1.65 19.98 2.06
CA ASN A 379 2.60 20.78 2.86
C ASN A 379 4.08 20.31 2.77
N ASN A 380 4.50 19.82 1.60
CA ASN A 380 5.91 19.46 1.36
C ASN A 380 6.66 20.61 0.69
N THR A 381 7.97 20.69 0.93
CA THR A 381 8.87 21.51 0.12
C THR A 381 9.66 20.60 -0.82
N ILE A 382 9.49 20.80 -2.11
CA ILE A 382 10.17 20.07 -3.20
C ILE A 382 11.10 21.06 -3.91
N SER A 383 12.39 20.77 -3.90
CA SER A 383 13.42 21.65 -4.44
C SER A 383 14.24 20.94 -5.51
N GLY A 384 14.38 21.55 -6.68
CA GLY A 384 15.42 21.18 -7.64
C GLY A 384 16.66 22.06 -7.48
N ASN A 385 17.65 21.83 -8.35
CA ASN A 385 18.86 22.65 -8.42
C ASN A 385 19.00 23.45 -9.73
N GLY A 386 17.98 23.44 -10.58
CA GLY A 386 17.96 24.10 -11.89
C GLY A 386 19.04 23.66 -12.88
N SER A 387 19.66 22.48 -12.70
CA SER A 387 20.79 22.03 -13.55
C SER A 387 20.92 20.52 -13.79
N SER A 388 20.54 19.67 -12.83
CA SER A 388 20.26 18.23 -12.98
C SER A 388 18.98 17.81 -12.25
N GLY A 389 18.37 16.70 -12.66
CA GLY A 389 17.18 16.17 -11.99
C GLY A 389 15.98 15.98 -12.91
N GLY A 390 14.79 16.06 -12.32
CA GLY A 390 13.50 15.94 -13.01
C GLY A 390 12.50 17.00 -12.55
N GLY A 391 11.21 16.68 -12.67
CA GLY A 391 10.08 17.50 -12.20
C GLY A 391 9.82 17.42 -10.71
N GLY A 392 8.88 18.25 -10.24
CA GLY A 392 8.48 18.29 -8.84
C GLY A 392 7.66 17.05 -8.45
N VAL A 393 6.36 17.08 -8.70
CA VAL A 393 5.47 15.92 -8.61
C VAL A 393 5.18 15.41 -10.01
N VAL A 394 5.52 14.14 -10.28
CA VAL A 394 5.36 13.53 -11.60
C VAL A 394 4.61 12.22 -11.45
N ILE A 395 3.52 12.07 -12.21
CA ILE A 395 2.69 10.87 -12.25
C ILE A 395 2.60 10.39 -13.70
N ASP A 396 3.15 9.20 -13.96
CA ASP A 396 3.05 8.49 -15.22
C ASP A 396 2.09 7.30 -15.02
N ALA A 397 0.84 7.45 -15.43
CA ALA A 397 -0.24 6.50 -15.16
C ALA A 397 -0.65 5.71 -16.39
N THR A 398 -0.34 4.41 -16.40
CA THR A 398 -0.82 3.44 -17.40
C THR A 398 -1.93 2.58 -16.80
N ASP A 399 -3.12 2.58 -17.42
CA ASP A 399 -4.25 1.74 -17.01
C ASP A 399 -4.58 1.82 -15.50
N SER A 400 -4.43 3.00 -14.90
CA SER A 400 -4.47 3.22 -13.45
C SER A 400 -5.37 4.41 -13.11
N ASN A 401 -6.45 4.18 -12.38
CA ASN A 401 -7.28 5.28 -11.88
C ASN A 401 -6.51 6.06 -10.81
N LEU A 402 -6.72 7.38 -10.79
CA LEU A 402 -6.06 8.28 -9.85
C LEU A 402 -7.14 8.99 -9.02
N ASP A 403 -7.06 8.88 -7.70
CA ASP A 403 -7.74 9.76 -6.75
C ASP A 403 -6.64 10.34 -5.84
N ILE A 404 -6.26 11.58 -6.15
CA ILE A 404 -5.05 12.22 -5.63
C ILE A 404 -5.30 13.69 -5.28
N TRP A 405 -4.84 14.09 -4.10
CA TRP A 405 -4.82 15.49 -3.67
C TRP A 405 -3.38 16.00 -3.58
N ILE A 406 -3.13 17.19 -4.12
CA ILE A 406 -1.82 17.85 -4.10
C ILE A 406 -2.01 19.25 -3.52
N GLN A 407 -1.71 19.43 -2.24
CA GLN A 407 -2.13 20.61 -1.48
C GLN A 407 -0.99 21.31 -0.75
N ASP A 408 -0.99 22.64 -0.74
CA ASP A 408 -0.10 23.47 0.09
C ASP A 408 1.41 23.17 -0.08
N ASN A 409 1.82 22.56 -1.18
CA ASN A 409 3.23 22.24 -1.43
C ASN A 409 3.97 23.45 -1.99
N THR A 410 5.25 23.56 -1.67
CA THR A 410 6.19 24.47 -2.34
C THR A 410 7.04 23.66 -3.32
N ILE A 411 7.00 23.99 -4.61
CA ILE A 411 7.74 23.31 -5.67
C ILE A 411 8.57 24.35 -6.42
N THR A 412 9.90 24.23 -6.39
CA THR A 412 10.78 25.24 -6.99
C THR A 412 12.01 24.66 -7.68
N ASP A 413 12.47 25.37 -8.71
CA ASP A 413 13.76 25.16 -9.39
C ASP A 413 13.93 23.75 -10.00
N THR A 414 12.82 23.12 -10.42
CA THR A 414 12.83 21.82 -11.11
C THR A 414 13.16 21.97 -12.60
N ILE A 415 13.73 20.93 -13.22
CA ILE A 415 14.17 20.96 -14.63
C ILE A 415 13.06 20.54 -15.60
N ASP A 416 12.08 19.81 -15.07
CA ASP A 416 10.85 19.51 -15.79
C ASP A 416 9.72 20.33 -15.14
N ASP A 417 8.47 19.98 -15.45
CA ASP A 417 7.30 20.61 -14.86
C ASP A 417 7.28 20.54 -13.32
N GLY A 418 6.65 21.53 -12.69
CA GLY A 418 6.41 21.53 -11.25
C GLY A 418 5.49 20.37 -10.84
N ILE A 419 4.34 20.25 -11.51
CA ILE A 419 3.45 19.09 -11.42
C ILE A 419 3.19 18.57 -12.84
N ARG A 420 3.42 17.28 -13.09
CA ARG A 420 3.10 16.59 -14.36
C ARG A 420 2.24 15.36 -14.11
N ILE A 421 1.18 15.21 -14.90
CA ILE A 421 0.36 14.00 -14.95
C ILE A 421 0.25 13.56 -16.41
N ASP A 422 0.84 12.41 -16.71
CA ASP A 422 0.77 11.76 -18.01
C ASP A 422 -0.01 10.47 -17.91
N THR A 423 -0.83 10.22 -18.94
CA THR A 423 -1.72 9.06 -18.96
C THR A 423 -1.49 8.19 -20.17
N THR A 424 -1.76 6.89 -20.03
CA THR A 424 -1.83 5.94 -21.12
C THR A 424 -2.92 4.92 -20.83
N VAL A 425 -3.87 4.75 -21.76
CA VAL A 425 -4.99 3.82 -21.59
C VAL A 425 -5.01 2.79 -22.72
N THR A 426 -5.18 1.53 -22.38
CA THR A 426 -5.34 0.42 -23.33
C THR A 426 -6.80 0.04 -23.53
N ASP A 427 -7.15 -0.47 -24.71
CA ASP A 427 -8.51 -0.98 -24.98
C ASP A 427 -8.91 -2.12 -24.02
N THR A 428 -7.92 -2.90 -23.55
CA THR A 428 -8.14 -3.99 -22.57
C THR A 428 -8.62 -3.44 -21.24
N PHE A 429 -7.96 -2.39 -20.72
CA PHE A 429 -8.40 -1.74 -19.49
C PHE A 429 -9.86 -1.28 -19.56
N VAL A 430 -10.26 -0.67 -20.68
CA VAL A 430 -11.64 -0.19 -20.89
C VAL A 430 -12.62 -1.36 -20.95
N ALA A 431 -12.26 -2.45 -21.63
CA ALA A 431 -13.10 -3.64 -21.71
C ALA A 431 -13.31 -4.31 -20.34
N ASP A 432 -12.27 -4.35 -19.52
CA ASP A 432 -12.31 -4.99 -18.21
C ASP A 432 -13.06 -4.12 -17.17
N ASN A 433 -12.91 -2.79 -17.23
CA ASN A 433 -13.54 -1.86 -16.28
C ASN A 433 -14.91 -1.32 -16.72
N GLY A 434 -15.30 -1.54 -17.98
CA GLY A 434 -16.57 -1.05 -18.53
C GLY A 434 -16.65 0.47 -18.68
N GLY A 435 -15.52 1.18 -18.62
CA GLY A 435 -15.47 2.65 -18.63
C GLY A 435 -14.07 3.25 -18.82
N PRO A 436 -13.98 4.59 -18.94
CA PRO A 436 -12.70 5.30 -19.08
C PRO A 436 -11.90 5.30 -17.78
N MET A 437 -10.59 5.49 -17.90
CA MET A 437 -9.69 5.71 -16.77
C MET A 437 -10.05 7.03 -16.08
N GLN A 438 -10.29 6.96 -14.77
CA GLN A 438 -10.68 8.10 -13.95
C GLN A 438 -9.45 8.80 -13.38
N ILE A 439 -9.45 10.12 -13.43
CA ILE A 439 -8.45 10.99 -12.82
C ILE A 439 -9.22 12.02 -12.01
N ASP A 440 -9.33 11.76 -10.72
CA ASP A 440 -10.02 12.61 -9.76
C ASP A 440 -9.00 13.43 -8.97
N LEU A 441 -8.95 14.72 -9.29
CA LEU A 441 -8.24 15.77 -8.56
C LEU A 441 -9.28 16.81 -8.11
N SER A 442 -10.42 16.35 -7.62
CA SER A 442 -11.49 17.21 -7.14
C SER A 442 -11.78 16.96 -5.65
N PRO A 443 -12.47 17.88 -4.95
CA PRO A 443 -13.03 17.61 -3.63
C PRO A 443 -14.25 16.68 -3.67
N LEU A 444 -14.68 16.23 -4.85
CA LEU A 444 -15.86 15.39 -4.97
C LEU A 444 -15.51 14.02 -4.45
N ALA A 445 -16.41 13.45 -3.65
CA ALA A 445 -16.25 12.12 -3.13
C ALA A 445 -17.54 11.36 -3.38
N ASN A 446 -17.43 10.12 -3.83
CA ASN A 446 -18.55 9.19 -3.77
C ASN A 446 -18.81 8.82 -2.31
N GLU A 447 -20.08 8.64 -1.97
CA GLU A 447 -20.42 8.06 -0.67
C GLU A 447 -19.90 6.62 -0.62
N VAL A 448 -19.25 6.24 0.48
CA VAL A 448 -18.92 4.84 0.79
C VAL A 448 -19.56 4.48 2.13
N GLN A 449 -20.35 3.41 2.11
CA GLN A 449 -20.97 2.85 3.32
C GLN A 449 -20.41 1.46 3.60
N LYS A 450 -20.07 1.21 4.86
CA LYS A 450 -19.54 -0.07 5.34
C LYS A 450 -20.67 -0.91 5.93
N ILE A 451 -20.68 -2.20 5.59
CA ILE A 451 -21.57 -3.22 6.16
C ILE A 451 -20.74 -4.17 7.04
N GLU A 452 -21.20 -4.41 8.27
CA GLU A 452 -20.59 -5.37 9.19
C GLU A 452 -21.63 -6.22 9.93
N LEU A 453 -21.29 -7.46 10.27
CA LEU A 453 -22.10 -8.29 11.15
C LEU A 453 -21.41 -8.43 12.51
N VAL A 454 -22.09 -7.98 13.57
CA VAL A 454 -21.61 -8.11 14.96
C VAL A 454 -22.24 -9.32 15.64
N GLY A 455 -21.62 -9.79 16.72
CA GLY A 455 -22.16 -10.86 17.56
C GLY A 455 -21.91 -12.29 17.05
N ASP A 456 -20.99 -12.47 16.10
CA ASP A 456 -20.55 -13.77 15.56
C ASP A 456 -21.70 -14.68 15.08
N PRO A 457 -22.59 -14.21 14.17
CA PRO A 457 -23.64 -15.06 13.62
C PRO A 457 -23.02 -16.31 12.97
N THR A 458 -23.68 -17.46 13.13
CA THR A 458 -23.29 -18.72 12.49
C THR A 458 -24.40 -19.23 11.55
N GLY A 459 -25.35 -18.37 11.22
CA GLY A 459 -26.44 -18.66 10.29
C GLY A 459 -27.47 -17.54 10.26
N GLY A 460 -28.53 -17.75 9.48
CA GLY A 460 -29.64 -16.80 9.31
C GLY A 460 -29.38 -15.85 8.14
N THR A 461 -30.21 -14.80 8.06
CA THR A 461 -30.17 -13.84 6.95
C THR A 461 -30.32 -12.41 7.46
N PHE A 462 -29.98 -11.43 6.63
CA PHE A 462 -30.31 -10.02 6.82
C PHE A 462 -30.84 -9.43 5.51
N THR A 463 -31.42 -8.24 5.57
CA THR A 463 -31.83 -7.46 4.39
C THR A 463 -31.32 -6.04 4.52
N LEU A 464 -31.06 -5.38 3.40
CA LEU A 464 -30.72 -3.96 3.35
C LEU A 464 -31.90 -3.19 2.76
N THR A 465 -32.24 -2.05 3.35
CA THR A 465 -33.28 -1.16 2.83
C THR A 465 -32.67 0.16 2.37
N PHE A 466 -32.91 0.53 1.11
CA PHE A 466 -32.49 1.80 0.53
C PHE A 466 -33.71 2.60 0.07
N ASN A 467 -33.90 3.81 0.60
CA ASN A 467 -34.97 4.72 0.20
C ASN A 467 -36.38 4.08 0.10
N GLY A 468 -36.68 3.15 1.01
CA GLY A 468 -37.97 2.46 1.13
C GLY A 468 -38.10 1.13 0.39
N GLU A 469 -37.10 0.74 -0.41
CA GLU A 469 -37.04 -0.56 -1.09
C GLU A 469 -36.08 -1.50 -0.34
N THR A 470 -36.47 -2.77 -0.17
CA THR A 470 -35.71 -3.75 0.61
C THR A 470 -35.21 -4.87 -0.28
N THR A 471 -33.93 -5.24 -0.13
CA THR A 471 -33.32 -6.34 -0.88
C THR A 471 -33.99 -7.68 -0.61
N ALA A 472 -33.73 -8.68 -1.45
CA ALA A 472 -33.94 -10.06 -1.06
C ALA A 472 -33.10 -10.41 0.20
N ALA A 473 -33.48 -11.48 0.90
CA ALA A 473 -32.75 -11.95 2.07
C ALA A 473 -31.32 -12.37 1.68
N LEU A 474 -30.33 -11.67 2.23
CA LEU A 474 -28.92 -11.96 2.11
C LEU A 474 -28.50 -12.93 3.22
N PRO A 475 -27.75 -14.00 2.93
CA PRO A 475 -27.30 -14.93 3.95
C PRO A 475 -26.30 -14.25 4.90
N HIS A 476 -26.11 -14.80 6.11
CA HIS A 476 -25.16 -14.26 7.09
C HIS A 476 -23.69 -14.22 6.59
N ASP A 477 -23.40 -15.03 5.60
CA ASP A 477 -22.11 -15.23 4.93
C ASP A 477 -22.13 -14.66 3.51
N ALA A 478 -22.89 -13.57 3.31
CA ALA A 478 -23.06 -12.95 2.00
C ALA A 478 -21.72 -12.50 1.39
N LEU A 479 -21.55 -12.85 0.10
CA LEU A 479 -20.44 -12.42 -0.74
C LEU A 479 -20.73 -11.03 -1.35
N PRO A 480 -19.70 -10.22 -1.68
CA PRO A 480 -19.87 -8.89 -2.25
C PRO A 480 -20.80 -8.85 -3.47
N PHE A 481 -20.62 -9.76 -4.43
CA PHE A 481 -21.46 -9.80 -5.63
C PHE A 481 -22.93 -10.14 -5.31
N GLN A 482 -23.20 -10.88 -4.23
CA GLN A 482 -24.57 -11.18 -3.81
C GLN A 482 -25.24 -9.93 -3.25
N ILE A 483 -24.48 -9.09 -2.53
CA ILE A 483 -24.95 -7.80 -2.03
C ILE A 483 -25.14 -6.83 -3.20
N GLU A 484 -24.18 -6.74 -4.12
CA GLU A 484 -24.27 -5.89 -5.31
C GLU A 484 -25.51 -6.24 -6.14
N ALA A 485 -25.66 -7.52 -6.52
CA ALA A 485 -26.82 -7.97 -7.27
C ALA A 485 -28.15 -7.75 -6.53
N ALA A 486 -28.14 -7.83 -5.20
CA ALA A 486 -29.33 -7.57 -4.40
C ALA A 486 -29.67 -6.08 -4.31
N LEU A 487 -28.67 -5.19 -4.28
CA LEU A 487 -28.84 -3.73 -4.32
C LEU A 487 -29.27 -3.27 -5.71
N GLU A 488 -28.63 -3.74 -6.78
CA GLU A 488 -29.00 -3.43 -8.17
C GLU A 488 -30.36 -4.01 -8.60
N ALA A 489 -30.90 -4.98 -7.85
CA ALA A 489 -32.26 -5.48 -8.03
C ALA A 489 -33.34 -4.55 -7.44
N LEU A 490 -32.97 -3.53 -6.66
CA LEU A 490 -33.91 -2.54 -6.15
C LEU A 490 -34.37 -1.61 -7.28
N SER A 491 -35.62 -1.16 -7.24
CA SER A 491 -36.17 -0.33 -8.32
C SER A 491 -35.60 1.09 -8.40
N ASN A 492 -34.86 1.51 -7.37
CA ASN A 492 -34.27 2.84 -7.18
C ASN A 492 -32.74 2.85 -7.26
N ILE A 493 -32.10 1.72 -7.62
CA ILE A 493 -30.67 1.61 -7.89
C ILE A 493 -30.53 1.01 -9.30
N GLN A 494 -29.83 1.68 -10.21
CA GLN A 494 -29.56 1.14 -11.55
C GLN A 494 -28.26 0.32 -11.55
N PRO A 495 -28.11 -0.62 -12.49
CA PRO A 495 -26.81 -1.28 -12.69
C PRO A 495 -25.69 -0.25 -12.88
N GLY A 496 -24.63 -0.37 -12.08
CA GLY A 496 -23.51 0.58 -12.05
C GLY A 496 -23.67 1.80 -11.12
N ASP A 497 -24.82 1.96 -10.44
CA ASP A 497 -24.99 2.98 -9.39
C ASP A 497 -24.35 2.56 -8.05
N VAL A 498 -23.94 1.29 -7.91
CA VAL A 498 -23.20 0.79 -6.75
C VAL A 498 -22.04 -0.08 -7.20
N ARG A 499 -20.96 -0.08 -6.43
CA ARG A 499 -19.89 -1.09 -6.50
C ARG A 499 -19.66 -1.64 -5.11
N VAL A 500 -19.66 -2.96 -4.97
CA VAL A 500 -19.49 -3.63 -3.68
C VAL A 500 -18.16 -4.37 -3.63
N THR A 501 -17.34 -4.07 -2.62
CA THR A 501 -16.01 -4.66 -2.41
C THR A 501 -15.86 -5.20 -0.97
N GLY A 502 -14.75 -5.88 -0.68
CA GLY A 502 -14.48 -6.52 0.61
C GLY A 502 -15.05 -7.93 0.70
N GLY A 503 -15.60 -8.30 1.87
CA GLY A 503 -16.28 -9.58 2.13
C GLY A 503 -15.40 -10.85 2.01
N PRO A 504 -15.96 -12.04 2.28
CA PRO A 504 -17.34 -12.30 2.71
C PRO A 504 -17.62 -11.87 4.15
N LEU A 505 -18.90 -11.65 4.47
CA LEU A 505 -19.36 -11.53 5.86
C LEU A 505 -19.33 -12.92 6.55
N PRO A 506 -19.34 -13.01 7.89
CA PRO A 506 -19.03 -11.95 8.84
C PRO A 506 -17.51 -11.72 9.03
N SER A 507 -16.66 -12.52 8.36
CA SER A 507 -15.20 -12.54 8.58
C SER A 507 -14.47 -11.30 8.05
N GLN A 508 -14.94 -10.73 6.95
CA GLN A 508 -14.44 -9.49 6.38
C GLN A 508 -15.56 -8.47 6.17
N LEU A 509 -15.21 -7.19 6.30
CA LEU A 509 -16.13 -6.07 6.10
C LEU A 509 -16.49 -5.92 4.63
N ILE A 510 -17.69 -5.45 4.33
CA ILE A 510 -18.11 -5.08 2.97
C ILE A 510 -18.22 -3.57 2.85
N PHE A 511 -17.78 -3.02 1.72
CA PHE A 511 -17.91 -1.61 1.37
C PHE A 511 -18.82 -1.46 0.15
N VAL A 512 -19.77 -0.53 0.23
CA VAL A 512 -20.68 -0.15 -0.87
C VAL A 512 -20.33 1.28 -1.26
N GLU A 513 -19.71 1.45 -2.42
CA GLU A 513 -19.48 2.76 -3.01
C GLU A 513 -20.65 3.13 -3.92
N PHE A 514 -21.26 4.28 -3.67
CA PHE A 514 -22.35 4.81 -4.50
C PHE A 514 -21.76 5.61 -5.67
N ARG A 515 -22.09 5.17 -6.88
CA ARG A 515 -21.57 5.66 -8.15
C ARG A 515 -22.72 6.06 -9.06
N GLY A 516 -22.42 6.38 -10.32
CA GLY A 516 -23.43 6.66 -11.34
C GLY A 516 -24.36 7.80 -10.91
N ASN A 517 -25.67 7.53 -10.89
CA ASN A 517 -26.68 8.51 -10.50
C ASN A 517 -26.65 8.87 -9.00
N LEU A 518 -26.06 8.01 -8.17
CA LEU A 518 -25.90 8.19 -6.73
C LEU A 518 -24.50 8.69 -6.34
N GLY A 519 -23.62 8.87 -7.32
CA GLY A 519 -22.26 9.37 -7.08
C GLY A 519 -22.24 10.83 -6.63
N ARG A 520 -21.16 11.21 -5.96
CA ARG A 520 -20.83 12.60 -5.56
C ARG A 520 -21.94 13.30 -4.76
N GLN A 521 -22.72 12.55 -3.99
CA GLN A 521 -23.84 13.08 -3.23
C GLN A 521 -23.86 12.41 -1.87
N ASP A 522 -24.28 13.13 -0.84
CA ASP A 522 -24.60 12.53 0.46
C ASP A 522 -25.79 11.57 0.26
N VAL A 523 -25.51 10.27 0.35
CA VAL A 523 -26.49 9.21 0.13
C VAL A 523 -26.97 8.71 1.49
N THR A 524 -28.29 8.61 1.65
CA THR A 524 -28.90 8.10 2.88
C THR A 524 -28.38 6.70 3.22
N GLU A 525 -27.97 6.50 4.48
CA GLU A 525 -27.44 5.25 5.01
C GLU A 525 -28.40 4.05 4.79
N LEU A 526 -27.87 2.93 4.29
CA LEU A 526 -28.62 1.68 4.13
C LEU A 526 -29.10 1.20 5.50
N VAL A 527 -30.37 0.80 5.60
CA VAL A 527 -30.94 0.33 6.86
C VAL A 527 -30.95 -1.21 6.89
N PRO A 528 -30.12 -1.85 7.74
CA PRO A 528 -30.12 -3.30 7.87
C PRO A 528 -31.31 -3.79 8.71
N THR A 529 -31.82 -4.98 8.41
CA THR A 529 -32.75 -5.72 9.28
C THR A 529 -32.26 -7.16 9.42
N SER A 530 -31.99 -7.58 10.66
CA SER A 530 -31.37 -8.87 10.94
C SER A 530 -32.40 -9.95 11.31
N ALA A 531 -32.30 -11.08 10.63
CA ALA A 531 -32.85 -12.37 11.03
C ALA A 531 -31.72 -13.39 11.24
N LEU A 532 -30.61 -12.90 11.82
CA LEU A 532 -29.38 -13.65 12.05
C LEU A 532 -29.55 -14.58 13.26
N THR A 533 -28.82 -15.69 13.24
CA THR A 533 -28.86 -16.73 14.27
C THR A 533 -27.45 -17.22 14.61
N GLY A 534 -27.31 -17.91 15.73
CA GLY A 534 -25.99 -18.23 16.28
C GLY A 534 -25.37 -17.04 17.02
N GLY A 535 -24.20 -17.24 17.60
CA GLY A 535 -23.47 -16.15 18.26
C GLY A 535 -24.12 -15.57 19.52
N VAL A 536 -23.73 -14.34 19.86
CA VAL A 536 -24.21 -13.55 21.02
C VAL A 536 -24.78 -12.23 20.50
N PHE A 537 -26.11 -12.16 20.43
CA PHE A 537 -26.87 -11.00 19.91
C PHE A 537 -26.41 -10.58 18.49
N PRO A 538 -26.55 -11.47 17.49
CA PRO A 538 -26.09 -11.18 16.15
C PRO A 538 -26.93 -10.06 15.50
N GLU A 539 -26.25 -9.09 14.91
CA GLU A 539 -26.87 -7.91 14.28
C GLU A 539 -26.05 -7.47 13.07
N ALA A 540 -26.72 -6.98 12.03
CA ALA A 540 -26.10 -6.35 10.88
C ALA A 540 -26.10 -4.83 11.12
N GLN A 541 -24.96 -4.19 10.89
CA GLN A 541 -24.78 -2.74 11.04
C GLN A 541 -24.29 -2.16 9.72
N VAL A 542 -24.72 -0.93 9.45
CA VAL A 542 -24.21 -0.11 8.34
C VAL A 542 -23.72 1.20 8.93
N THR A 543 -22.59 1.69 8.43
CA THR A 543 -22.05 3.01 8.78
C THR A 543 -21.49 3.69 7.54
N THR A 544 -21.82 4.96 7.29
CA THR A 544 -21.07 5.80 6.33
C THR A 544 -19.62 5.95 6.77
N VAL A 545 -18.67 5.66 5.86
CA VAL A 545 -17.23 5.83 6.09
C VAL A 545 -16.62 6.96 5.26
N THR A 546 -17.24 7.29 4.12
CA THR A 546 -16.94 8.48 3.32
C THR A 546 -18.24 9.17 3.00
N GLU A 547 -18.41 10.43 3.41
CA GLU A 547 -19.54 11.26 3.03
C GLU A 547 -19.40 11.66 1.55
N GLY A 548 -20.46 11.48 0.78
CA GLY A 548 -20.49 11.91 -0.61
C GLY A 548 -20.59 13.44 -0.69
N ASN A 549 -19.76 14.04 -1.55
CA ASN A 549 -19.69 15.48 -1.70
C ASN A 549 -19.93 15.91 -3.16
N ALA A 550 -20.91 16.80 -3.36
CA ALA A 550 -21.20 17.46 -4.64
C ALA A 550 -20.57 18.86 -4.75
N ASP A 551 -20.05 19.38 -3.64
CA ASP A 551 -19.48 20.72 -3.56
C ASP A 551 -18.06 20.72 -4.13
N GLN A 552 -17.99 21.08 -5.42
CA GLN A 552 -16.74 21.33 -6.15
C GLN A 552 -15.90 22.46 -5.53
N GLU A 553 -16.47 23.25 -4.61
CA GLU A 553 -15.81 24.37 -3.95
C GLU A 553 -15.39 24.05 -2.51
N ALA A 554 -15.52 22.79 -2.06
CA ALA A 554 -15.04 22.40 -0.73
C ALA A 554 -13.54 22.71 -0.55
N THR A 555 -13.13 22.92 0.70
CA THR A 555 -11.76 23.39 0.99
C THR A 555 -10.69 22.31 0.96
N THR A 556 -11.09 21.04 0.82
CA THR A 556 -10.22 19.87 0.67
C THR A 556 -10.06 19.51 -0.81
N GLY A 557 -9.20 18.54 -1.17
CA GLY A 557 -9.08 18.06 -2.53
C GLY A 557 -8.35 18.93 -3.56
N GLY A 558 -8.08 18.29 -4.70
CA GLY A 558 -7.50 18.86 -5.91
C GLY A 558 -6.06 19.36 -5.82
N ILE A 559 -5.68 20.16 -6.81
CA ILE A 559 -4.39 20.86 -6.83
C ILE A 559 -4.63 22.24 -6.21
N ARG A 560 -4.31 22.37 -4.92
CA ARG A 560 -4.75 23.53 -4.13
C ARG A 560 -3.64 24.16 -3.30
N GLY A 561 -3.59 25.49 -3.22
CA GLY A 561 -2.73 26.19 -2.26
C GLY A 561 -1.23 26.04 -2.52
N ASN A 562 -0.82 25.42 -3.63
CA ASN A 562 0.58 25.18 -3.92
C ASN A 562 1.28 26.46 -4.39
N MET A 563 2.57 26.58 -4.05
CA MET A 563 3.48 27.57 -4.61
C MET A 563 4.42 26.86 -5.59
N ILE A 564 4.26 27.11 -6.89
CA ILE A 564 4.99 26.42 -7.97
C ILE A 564 5.76 27.45 -8.78
N THR A 565 7.09 27.49 -8.60
CA THR A 565 7.90 28.60 -9.10
C THR A 565 9.23 28.23 -9.72
N ASN A 566 9.69 29.02 -10.70
CA ASN A 566 11.04 28.92 -11.26
C ASN A 566 11.38 27.53 -11.85
N ASN A 567 10.39 26.80 -12.35
CA ASN A 567 10.64 25.51 -12.99
C ASN A 567 10.95 25.74 -14.49
N ASP A 568 11.87 24.95 -15.04
CA ASP A 568 12.23 24.99 -16.47
C ASP A 568 11.04 24.51 -17.35
N GLY A 569 10.17 23.67 -16.80
CA GLY A 569 8.91 23.24 -17.40
C GLY A 569 7.74 24.19 -17.16
N ALA A 570 6.52 23.68 -17.28
CA ALA A 570 5.30 24.36 -16.88
C ALA A 570 5.12 24.27 -15.36
N GLY A 571 4.31 25.16 -14.79
CA GLY A 571 3.91 25.00 -13.40
C GLY A 571 3.12 23.71 -13.18
N VAL A 572 2.08 23.50 -13.98
CA VAL A 572 1.25 22.29 -13.95
C VAL A 572 0.96 21.85 -15.39
N GLN A 573 1.27 20.60 -15.71
CA GLN A 573 1.03 19.98 -17.02
C GLN A 573 0.21 18.69 -16.85
N ILE A 574 -0.87 18.54 -17.60
CA ILE A 574 -1.69 17.32 -17.62
C ILE A 574 -1.89 16.87 -19.05
N ASN A 575 -1.41 15.66 -19.38
CA ASN A 575 -1.55 15.05 -20.70
C ASN A 575 -2.47 13.83 -20.65
N LEU A 576 -3.60 13.96 -21.33
CA LEU A 576 -4.68 12.98 -21.38
C LEU A 576 -4.68 12.23 -22.72
N THR A 577 -4.67 10.90 -22.66
CA THR A 577 -4.93 10.01 -23.81
C THR A 577 -6.42 9.67 -23.93
N ASN A 578 -6.82 9.03 -25.02
CA ASN A 578 -8.17 8.52 -25.25
C ASN A 578 -8.69 7.66 -24.08
N ASN A 579 -10.02 7.66 -23.86
CA ASN A 579 -10.69 6.95 -22.77
C ASN A 579 -10.24 7.39 -21.37
N THR A 580 -10.04 8.68 -21.18
CA THR A 580 -9.80 9.29 -19.86
C THR A 580 -10.95 10.20 -19.46
N ALA A 581 -11.21 10.26 -18.16
CA ALA A 581 -12.11 11.20 -17.54
C ALA A 581 -11.32 11.99 -16.48
N LEU A 582 -11.28 13.31 -16.61
CA LEU A 582 -10.58 14.21 -15.68
C LEU A 582 -11.57 15.10 -14.93
N ASP A 583 -11.63 14.95 -13.61
CA ASP A 583 -12.27 15.91 -12.72
C ASP A 583 -11.17 16.68 -11.97
N LEU A 584 -11.07 17.99 -12.19
CA LEU A 584 -9.99 18.80 -11.63
C LEU A 584 -10.52 20.08 -11.00
N THR A 585 -10.10 20.30 -9.77
CA THR A 585 -10.12 21.62 -9.13
C THR A 585 -8.70 22.13 -8.95
N LEU A 586 -8.38 23.24 -9.64
CA LEU A 586 -7.15 24.01 -9.49
C LEU A 586 -7.50 25.33 -8.78
N ALA A 587 -7.14 25.45 -7.49
CA ALA A 587 -7.57 26.58 -6.67
C ALA A 587 -6.48 27.12 -5.74
N ALA A 588 -6.46 28.43 -5.52
CA ALA A 588 -5.59 29.12 -4.56
C ALA A 588 -4.08 28.89 -4.77
N ASN A 589 -3.65 28.46 -5.97
CA ASN A 589 -2.23 28.23 -6.24
C ASN A 589 -1.53 29.53 -6.64
N THR A 590 -0.25 29.64 -6.31
CA THR A 590 0.68 30.63 -6.86
C THR A 590 1.60 29.93 -7.85
N ILE A 591 1.38 30.15 -9.15
CA ILE A 591 2.13 29.53 -10.24
C ILE A 591 2.89 30.62 -10.97
N SER A 592 4.20 30.75 -10.75
CA SER A 592 4.93 31.90 -11.28
C SER A 592 6.33 31.62 -11.79
N SER A 593 6.76 32.36 -12.80
CA SER A 593 8.12 32.27 -13.38
C SER A 593 8.51 30.87 -13.87
N ASN A 594 7.54 30.08 -14.32
CA ASN A 594 7.81 28.78 -14.95
C ASN A 594 8.04 28.98 -16.45
N ASP A 595 9.08 28.35 -17.00
CA ASP A 595 9.61 28.65 -18.34
C ASP A 595 8.72 28.18 -19.48
N ALA A 596 8.03 27.04 -19.34
CA ALA A 596 7.15 26.46 -20.36
C ALA A 596 5.66 26.80 -20.20
N GLY A 597 5.28 27.61 -19.20
CA GLY A 597 3.91 28.10 -19.01
C GLY A 597 3.39 27.93 -17.58
N GLY A 598 2.18 28.42 -17.31
CA GLY A 598 1.56 28.31 -15.99
C GLY A 598 0.89 26.96 -15.79
N PHE A 599 -0.39 26.86 -16.16
CA PHE A 599 -1.16 25.63 -16.19
C PHE A 599 -1.46 25.22 -17.62
N ALA A 600 -1.32 23.93 -17.94
CA ALA A 600 -1.61 23.38 -19.24
C ALA A 600 -2.30 22.01 -19.12
N VAL A 601 -3.39 21.84 -19.86
CA VAL A 601 -4.04 20.55 -20.08
C VAL A 601 -4.12 20.25 -21.58
N MET A 602 -3.75 19.03 -21.95
CA MET A 602 -3.83 18.53 -23.32
C MET A 602 -4.65 17.24 -23.36
N ALA A 603 -5.81 17.30 -24.00
CA ALA A 603 -6.59 16.12 -24.38
C ALA A 603 -6.29 15.78 -25.84
N ALA A 604 -5.42 14.78 -26.04
CA ALA A 604 -5.01 14.35 -27.36
C ALA A 604 -5.84 13.14 -27.81
N ASP A 605 -6.99 13.40 -28.43
CA ASP A 605 -7.76 12.37 -29.13
C ASP A 605 -7.26 12.19 -30.57
N SER A 606 -6.81 10.97 -30.89
CA SER A 606 -6.35 10.59 -32.24
C SER A 606 -7.38 9.74 -33.01
N THR A 607 -8.55 9.44 -32.43
CA THR A 607 -9.55 8.54 -33.02
C THR A 607 -10.99 9.06 -32.88
N PRO A 608 -11.82 8.99 -33.94
CA PRO A 608 -13.17 9.58 -33.94
C PRO A 608 -14.24 8.83 -33.12
N THR A 609 -13.86 7.80 -32.34
CA THR A 609 -14.80 6.90 -31.64
C THR A 609 -14.61 6.84 -30.13
N GLN A 610 -13.57 7.45 -29.58
CA GLN A 610 -13.20 7.32 -28.16
C GLN A 610 -12.93 8.72 -27.60
N SER A 611 -13.70 9.14 -26.60
CA SER A 611 -13.69 10.52 -26.10
C SER A 611 -12.86 10.66 -24.83
N VAL A 612 -12.26 11.84 -24.65
CA VAL A 612 -11.78 12.34 -23.36
C VAL A 612 -12.88 13.20 -22.76
N THR A 613 -13.25 12.91 -21.51
CA THR A 613 -14.20 13.74 -20.76
C THR A 613 -13.50 14.55 -19.70
N PHE A 614 -13.99 15.76 -19.43
CA PHE A 614 -13.39 16.60 -18.39
C PHE A 614 -14.40 17.53 -17.72
N ASP A 615 -14.18 17.79 -16.44
CA ASP A 615 -14.80 18.88 -15.68
C ASP A 615 -13.72 19.66 -14.93
N LEU A 616 -13.52 20.92 -15.33
CA LEU A 616 -12.40 21.72 -14.87
C LEU A 616 -12.88 22.98 -14.14
N VAL A 617 -12.46 23.12 -12.88
CA VAL A 617 -12.64 24.34 -12.08
C VAL A 617 -11.28 25.00 -11.86
N ILE A 618 -11.11 26.23 -12.35
CA ILE A 618 -9.88 27.01 -12.19
C ILE A 618 -10.21 28.33 -11.48
N GLY A 619 -9.83 28.42 -10.21
CA GLY A 619 -9.95 29.62 -9.37
C GLY A 619 -11.21 29.72 -8.51
N GLY A 620 -12.21 28.85 -8.73
CA GLY A 620 -13.41 28.74 -7.89
C GLY A 620 -14.31 29.98 -7.83
N SER A 621 -15.49 29.83 -7.23
CA SER A 621 -16.49 30.91 -7.14
C SER A 621 -16.19 31.95 -6.06
N ASP A 622 -15.45 31.54 -5.03
CA ASP A 622 -14.90 32.43 -3.99
C ASP A 622 -13.58 33.06 -4.48
N PRO A 623 -13.40 34.39 -4.43
CA PRO A 623 -12.12 35.03 -4.70
C PRO A 623 -10.92 34.47 -3.92
N ALA A 624 -11.13 33.90 -2.74
CA ALA A 624 -10.07 33.23 -1.96
C ALA A 624 -9.54 31.95 -2.64
N MET A 625 -10.29 31.38 -3.58
CA MET A 625 -9.89 30.21 -4.37
C MET A 625 -9.17 30.59 -5.66
N GLY A 626 -9.01 31.89 -5.95
CA GLY A 626 -8.35 32.38 -7.16
C GLY A 626 -6.89 31.96 -7.24
N ASN A 627 -6.46 31.46 -8.41
CA ASN A 627 -5.04 31.22 -8.66
C ASN A 627 -4.33 32.52 -9.07
N THR A 628 -3.04 32.60 -8.78
CA THR A 628 -2.14 33.64 -9.28
C THR A 628 -1.19 33.02 -10.30
N PHE A 629 -1.27 33.48 -11.55
CA PHE A 629 -0.33 33.17 -12.61
C PHE A 629 0.50 34.42 -12.91
N ASP A 630 1.79 34.44 -12.58
CA ASP A 630 2.64 35.62 -12.79
C ASP A 630 3.97 35.26 -13.43
N GLY A 631 4.39 36.01 -14.45
CA GLY A 631 5.69 35.85 -15.07
C GLY A 631 5.98 34.48 -15.71
N ASN A 632 4.99 33.64 -15.99
CA ASN A 632 5.21 32.37 -16.70
C ASN A 632 5.54 32.60 -18.19
N GLY A 633 6.32 31.71 -18.79
CA GLY A 633 6.80 31.82 -20.18
C GLY A 633 8.04 32.70 -20.34
N THR A 634 8.92 32.70 -19.33
CA THR A 634 10.11 33.57 -19.20
C THR A 634 11.13 33.40 -20.32
N THR A 635 11.30 32.18 -20.85
CA THR A 635 12.26 31.88 -21.93
C THR A 635 11.60 31.33 -23.20
N ALA A 636 10.46 30.64 -23.08
CA ALA A 636 9.65 30.19 -24.21
C ALA A 636 8.72 31.33 -24.66
N ALA A 637 9.08 32.04 -25.74
CA ALA A 637 8.45 33.28 -26.21
C ALA A 637 6.92 33.23 -26.53
N VAL A 638 6.21 32.12 -26.29
CA VAL A 638 4.77 31.94 -26.54
C VAL A 638 4.10 30.98 -25.52
N ALA A 639 4.63 30.80 -24.31
CA ALA A 639 3.97 29.95 -23.32
C ALA A 639 2.86 30.72 -22.55
N PRO A 640 1.59 30.28 -22.60
CA PRO A 640 0.49 30.98 -21.93
C PRO A 640 0.47 30.70 -20.42
N ALA A 641 -0.16 31.58 -19.66
CA ALA A 641 -0.48 31.34 -18.25
C ALA A 641 -1.44 30.17 -18.05
N VAL A 642 -2.41 30.02 -18.96
CA VAL A 642 -3.39 28.92 -18.98
C VAL A 642 -3.50 28.41 -20.42
N ALA A 643 -3.17 27.14 -20.65
CA ALA A 643 -3.31 26.45 -21.93
C ALA A 643 -4.36 25.33 -21.81
N ILE A 644 -5.34 25.31 -22.71
CA ILE A 644 -6.30 24.22 -22.81
C ILE A 644 -6.31 23.75 -24.27
N THR A 645 -5.75 22.57 -24.51
CA THR A 645 -5.68 21.96 -25.85
C THR A 645 -6.64 20.79 -25.91
N MET A 646 -7.65 20.89 -26.77
CA MET A 646 -8.67 19.86 -26.99
C MET A 646 -8.62 19.42 -28.44
N LEU A 647 -8.40 18.13 -28.67
CA LEU A 647 -8.38 17.53 -30.00
C LEU A 647 -9.59 16.58 -30.18
N ASP A 648 -10.07 16.49 -31.42
CA ASP A 648 -11.13 15.58 -31.92
C ASP A 648 -12.41 15.53 -31.06
N THR A 649 -12.70 14.42 -30.37
CA THR A 649 -13.99 14.17 -29.71
C THR A 649 -14.03 14.53 -28.22
N ALA A 650 -13.03 15.25 -27.70
CA ALA A 650 -13.00 15.68 -26.31
C ALA A 650 -14.22 16.56 -25.95
N LEU A 651 -14.91 16.22 -24.86
CA LEU A 651 -16.14 16.88 -24.40
C LEU A 651 -16.07 17.17 -22.91
N GLY A 652 -16.47 18.37 -22.50
CA GLY A 652 -16.46 18.72 -21.09
C GLY A 652 -16.83 20.15 -20.80
N ALA A 653 -16.74 20.53 -19.53
CA ALA A 653 -16.96 21.88 -19.04
C ALA A 653 -15.65 22.49 -18.53
N PHE A 654 -15.55 23.82 -18.65
CA PHE A 654 -14.50 24.60 -18.02
C PHE A 654 -15.12 25.82 -17.33
N ASN A 655 -14.79 25.99 -16.06
CA ASN A 655 -15.14 27.17 -15.28
C ASN A 655 -13.86 27.88 -14.83
N ILE A 656 -13.59 29.04 -15.42
CA ILE A 656 -12.40 29.85 -15.13
C ILE A 656 -12.86 31.19 -14.57
N GLN A 657 -12.60 31.42 -13.29
CA GLN A 657 -13.07 32.59 -12.57
C GLN A 657 -12.11 32.97 -11.44
N ASN A 658 -12.13 34.25 -11.04
CA ASN A 658 -11.36 34.78 -9.92
C ASN A 658 -9.82 34.59 -9.96
N ASN A 659 -9.24 34.28 -11.12
CA ASN A 659 -7.78 34.16 -11.27
C ASN A 659 -7.12 35.53 -11.55
N THR A 660 -5.89 35.70 -11.08
CA THR A 660 -4.98 36.78 -11.50
C THR A 660 -4.02 36.22 -12.54
N ILE A 661 -3.97 36.81 -13.74
CA ILE A 661 -3.14 36.40 -14.89
C ILE A 661 -2.34 37.59 -15.41
#